data_AF-A0A0Q8WPY6-F1
#
_entry.id   AF-A0A0Q8WPY6-F1
#
_cell.length_a   1.000
_cell.length_b   1.000
_cell.length_c   1.000
_cell.angle_alpha   90.00
_cell.angle_beta   90.00
_cell.angle_gamma   90.00
#
_symmetry.space_group_name_H-M   'P 1'
#
loop_
_entity.id
_entity.type
_entity.pdbx_description
1 polymer ?
#
loop_
_entity_poly.entity_id
_entity_poly.type
_entity_poly.pdbx_seq_one_letter_code
_entity_poly.pdbx_strand_id
1 'polypeptide(L)'
;MSATLEILHQAEIAVIGGGPAGATTAATLARLGRDVVVLDKDDFPRDKPCGDGLPRDAVAFLERFGLRQLVESAHPIDGSRLVIDQRVEKLKRYPSDSIGRCLTRYALDEALIREAIDSGAVLMKARADEFLYDSRGRAHLLKVRDASGTMGLVRAQHFVLATGAVSRLGNSLGLAGGSATIESYAARQYFETEGELDPYFDLHIPVVFDSRPMVGYAWIFPVGPRTANIGIGFGRGEGLPAVPSLRTLLDEFVAGLQRNKEASWGEIRAVSKVIGAPVGTNFRAGSCQHENIYCVGDAARMTDPFNGEGIYFALRGGEILGNEIDRAIRSHDATISIGTQYATNFPRLNQNVAPVARMLLSSMTRRVNNPSSPAHGDLLSFAREPFLKGLLDLIVDGRSVTLQSTPVWQTCASVNTELADALGAVESLAASDLTSDFPFVHEILFQNLRSEAGPFQAALFLASFQAFGGKPSRREVSLALALEMVRIAQRPLVQLGDDSQHTDQGKLNNALPILVSDYYVSQALWMSCRTLGAQTMKRLARLACNAGEGLMRELESPTPAQFLEATAQGAGMQGAVAARLGAEMAGADTASASAAEAYGSAIGTAYRISNDIRALLVDDHATGRRAGTITAAGPQPAPLVFAMAAAPDVTAMAKRACETNEFDALVRKVTEVGGIRMSIDACEGYVAEARRQLMSITAASGALDALARTPLELVREPVGQTS
;
A
#
# COMPACT_ATOMS: atom_id res chain seq x y z
N MET A 1 -47.27 9.53 -27.04
CA MET A 1 -46.40 8.73 -27.90
C MET A 1 -45.00 8.79 -27.32
N SER A 2 -44.55 7.74 -26.63
CA SER A 2 -43.17 7.65 -26.15
C SER A 2 -42.29 7.40 -27.36
N ALA A 3 -41.47 8.37 -27.78
CA ALA A 3 -40.49 8.15 -28.84
C ALA A 3 -39.56 7.01 -28.37
N THR A 4 -39.60 5.88 -29.08
CA THR A 4 -38.71 4.75 -28.79
C THR A 4 -37.31 5.20 -29.18
N LEU A 5 -36.41 5.35 -28.20
CA LEU A 5 -35.03 5.75 -28.46
C LEU A 5 -34.33 4.66 -29.30
N GLU A 6 -33.56 5.08 -30.30
CA GLU A 6 -32.81 4.18 -31.18
C GLU A 6 -31.53 3.64 -30.49
N ILE A 7 -31.15 2.41 -30.82
CA ILE A 7 -29.86 1.83 -30.40
C ILE A 7 -28.79 2.33 -31.36
N LEU A 8 -27.91 3.21 -30.88
CA LEU A 8 -26.84 3.81 -31.66
C LEU A 8 -25.61 2.89 -31.76
N HIS A 9 -25.40 2.03 -30.76
CA HIS A 9 -24.29 1.09 -30.72
C HIS A 9 -24.60 -0.11 -29.82
N GLN A 10 -23.95 -1.24 -30.09
CA GLN A 10 -24.01 -2.44 -29.28
C GLN A 10 -22.60 -3.01 -29.12
N ALA A 11 -22.22 -3.32 -27.89
CA ALA A 11 -20.96 -3.96 -27.55
C ALA A 11 -21.15 -4.96 -26.40
N GLU A 12 -20.15 -5.77 -26.09
CA GLU A 12 -20.16 -6.59 -24.86
C GLU A 12 -19.91 -5.70 -23.63
N ILE A 13 -18.97 -4.76 -23.72
CA ILE A 13 -18.60 -3.83 -22.64
C ILE A 13 -18.66 -2.38 -23.11
N ALA A 14 -19.27 -1.51 -22.30
CA ALA A 14 -19.23 -0.06 -22.51
C ALA A 14 -18.40 0.64 -21.42
N VAL A 15 -17.32 1.30 -21.82
CA VAL A 15 -16.45 2.11 -20.95
C VAL A 15 -16.84 3.58 -21.09
N ILE A 16 -17.25 4.21 -19.99
CA ILE A 16 -17.66 5.61 -19.94
C ILE A 16 -16.48 6.46 -19.44
N GLY A 17 -15.85 7.19 -20.35
CA GLY A 17 -14.69 8.06 -20.14
C GLY A 17 -13.41 7.49 -20.76
N GLY A 18 -12.83 8.19 -21.73
CA GLY A 18 -11.57 7.84 -22.41
C GLY A 18 -10.33 8.45 -21.78
N GLY A 19 -10.35 8.71 -20.45
CA GLY A 19 -9.14 9.12 -19.72
C GLY A 19 -8.24 7.92 -19.41
N PRO A 20 -7.13 8.10 -18.67
CA PRO A 20 -6.14 7.04 -18.45
C PRO A 20 -6.73 5.71 -17.95
N ALA A 21 -7.65 5.76 -16.98
CA ALA A 21 -8.29 4.56 -16.44
C ALA A 21 -9.16 3.84 -17.48
N GLY A 22 -10.03 4.58 -18.18
CA GLY A 22 -10.97 4.00 -19.13
C GLY A 22 -10.29 3.52 -20.42
N ALA A 23 -9.35 4.30 -20.96
CA ALA A 23 -8.56 3.91 -22.12
C ALA A 23 -7.74 2.64 -21.83
N THR A 24 -7.09 2.55 -20.66
CA THR A 24 -6.34 1.34 -20.26
C THR A 24 -7.26 0.14 -20.07
N THR A 25 -8.43 0.32 -19.46
CA THR A 25 -9.44 -0.75 -19.33
C THR A 25 -9.89 -1.26 -20.69
N ALA A 26 -10.19 -0.34 -21.61
CA ALA A 26 -10.67 -0.66 -22.95
C ALA A 26 -9.60 -1.37 -23.78
N ALA A 27 -8.37 -0.86 -23.79
CA ALA A 27 -7.23 -1.50 -24.45
C ALA A 27 -6.99 -2.92 -23.90
N THR A 28 -7.04 -3.10 -22.58
CA THR A 28 -6.84 -4.41 -21.94
C THR A 28 -7.92 -5.41 -22.36
N LEU A 29 -9.20 -5.02 -22.30
CA LEU A 29 -10.31 -5.87 -22.71
C LEU A 29 -10.27 -6.19 -24.22
N ALA A 30 -9.97 -5.19 -25.06
CA ALA A 30 -9.88 -5.37 -26.51
C ALA A 30 -8.73 -6.34 -26.89
N ARG A 31 -7.57 -6.25 -26.23
CA ARG A 31 -6.45 -7.21 -26.38
C ARG A 31 -6.83 -8.63 -25.96
N LEU A 32 -7.78 -8.79 -25.04
CA LEU A 32 -8.33 -10.08 -24.63
C LEU A 32 -9.43 -10.59 -25.59
N GLY A 33 -9.70 -9.87 -26.69
CA GLY A 33 -10.67 -10.26 -27.72
C GLY A 33 -12.11 -9.88 -27.39
N ARG A 34 -12.34 -8.96 -26.45
CA ARG A 34 -13.67 -8.49 -26.07
C ARG A 34 -14.16 -7.37 -26.99
N ASP A 35 -15.48 -7.31 -27.18
CA ASP A 35 -16.13 -6.23 -27.92
C ASP A 35 -16.39 -5.02 -27.01
N VAL A 36 -15.66 -3.93 -27.25
CA VAL A 36 -15.59 -2.79 -26.34
C VAL A 36 -15.88 -1.48 -27.06
N VAL A 37 -16.80 -0.69 -26.49
CA VAL A 37 -17.02 0.71 -26.87
C VAL A 37 -16.57 1.65 -25.75
N VAL A 38 -15.83 2.70 -26.10
CA VAL A 38 -15.44 3.79 -25.21
C VAL A 38 -16.27 5.02 -25.54
N LEU A 39 -17.01 5.54 -24.55
CA LEU A 39 -17.85 6.72 -24.66
C LEU A 39 -17.15 7.90 -23.98
N ASP A 40 -16.80 8.94 -24.72
CA ASP A 40 -16.32 10.21 -24.15
C ASP A 40 -17.06 11.39 -24.76
N LYS A 41 -17.28 12.43 -23.97
CA LYS A 41 -17.98 13.65 -24.39
C LYS A 41 -17.04 14.69 -25.02
N ASP A 42 -15.74 14.60 -24.71
CA ASP A 42 -14.73 15.55 -25.16
C ASP A 42 -13.99 15.00 -26.40
N ASP A 43 -13.37 15.90 -27.18
CA ASP A 43 -12.45 15.52 -28.26
C ASP A 43 -11.04 15.23 -27.71
N PHE A 44 -10.20 14.55 -28.49
CA PHE A 44 -8.79 14.31 -28.20
C PHE A 44 -7.90 14.94 -29.29
N PRO A 45 -6.72 15.50 -28.95
CA PRO A 45 -6.15 15.65 -27.60
C PRO A 45 -6.90 16.66 -26.73
N ARG A 46 -6.80 16.53 -25.41
CA ARG A 46 -7.50 17.38 -24.44
C ARG A 46 -6.66 17.70 -23.21
N ASP A 47 -7.04 18.78 -22.53
CA ASP A 47 -6.45 19.14 -21.25
C ASP A 47 -7.28 18.68 -20.04
N LYS A 48 -6.61 18.35 -18.94
CA LYS A 48 -7.25 17.89 -17.69
C LYS A 48 -6.46 18.34 -16.45
N PRO A 49 -7.13 18.60 -15.31
CA PRO A 49 -6.49 19.06 -14.08
C PRO A 49 -5.65 17.92 -13.45
N CYS A 50 -4.35 17.93 -13.76
CA CYS A 50 -3.34 16.98 -13.31
C CYS A 50 -1.99 17.71 -13.27
N GLY A 51 -1.06 17.25 -12.43
CA GLY A 51 0.30 17.77 -12.36
C GLY A 51 1.23 17.33 -13.49
N ASP A 52 0.80 16.38 -14.34
CA ASP A 52 1.60 15.78 -15.44
C ASP A 52 2.81 14.93 -15.01
N GLY A 53 3.03 14.81 -13.70
CA GLY A 53 4.08 13.96 -13.16
C GLY A 53 3.76 12.48 -13.35
N LEU A 54 4.73 11.73 -13.86
CA LEU A 54 4.72 10.28 -14.00
C LEU A 54 5.85 9.71 -13.12
N PRO A 55 5.53 9.10 -11.96
CA PRO A 55 6.53 8.39 -11.18
C PRO A 55 7.05 7.17 -11.94
N ARG A 56 8.15 6.58 -11.46
CA ARG A 56 8.81 5.44 -12.12
C ARG A 56 7.87 4.27 -12.41
N ASP A 57 6.93 3.97 -11.51
CA ASP A 57 5.99 2.88 -11.70
C ASP A 57 4.98 3.17 -12.84
N ALA A 58 4.61 4.45 -13.03
CA ALA A 58 3.79 4.89 -14.18
C ALA A 58 4.57 4.79 -15.49
N VAL A 59 5.83 5.23 -15.48
CA VAL A 59 6.77 5.11 -16.61
C VAL A 59 6.93 3.64 -17.02
N ALA A 60 7.28 2.77 -16.07
CA ALA A 60 7.45 1.34 -16.30
C ALA A 60 6.15 0.65 -16.75
N PHE A 61 4.99 1.13 -16.27
CA PHE A 61 3.70 0.67 -16.76
C PHE A 61 3.52 1.03 -18.23
N LEU A 62 3.64 2.31 -18.59
CA LEU A 62 3.41 2.79 -19.95
C LEU A 62 4.35 2.12 -20.97
N GLU A 63 5.61 1.90 -20.60
CA GLU A 63 6.55 1.15 -21.45
C GLU A 63 6.07 -0.28 -21.74
N ARG A 64 5.70 -1.04 -20.69
CA ARG A 64 5.15 -2.39 -20.85
C ARG A 64 3.82 -2.38 -21.59
N PHE A 65 3.06 -1.29 -21.48
CA PHE A 65 1.78 -1.13 -22.15
C PHE A 65 1.89 -0.81 -23.65
N GLY A 66 3.10 -0.63 -24.18
CA GLY A 66 3.35 -0.35 -25.60
C GLY A 66 3.75 1.10 -25.90
N LEU A 67 3.79 1.98 -24.90
CA LEU A 67 3.99 3.42 -25.06
C LEU A 67 5.42 3.89 -24.75
N ARG A 68 6.42 3.01 -24.89
CA ARG A 68 7.82 3.34 -24.58
C ARG A 68 8.34 4.59 -25.30
N GLN A 69 8.09 4.72 -26.60
CA GLN A 69 8.57 5.86 -27.39
C GLN A 69 8.02 7.20 -26.89
N LEU A 70 6.75 7.22 -26.48
CA LEU A 70 6.12 8.41 -25.89
C LEU A 70 6.83 8.81 -24.59
N VAL A 71 7.07 7.85 -23.72
CA VAL A 71 7.70 8.07 -22.41
C VAL A 71 9.17 8.49 -22.54
N GLU A 72 9.89 7.93 -23.51
CA GLU A 72 11.26 8.35 -23.83
C GLU A 72 11.34 9.82 -24.29
N SER A 73 10.32 10.28 -25.02
CA SER A 73 10.19 11.67 -25.49
C SER A 73 9.75 12.66 -24.41
N ALA A 74 9.21 12.17 -23.29
CA ALA A 74 8.73 13.00 -22.19
C ALA A 74 9.89 13.65 -21.41
N HIS A 75 9.63 14.78 -20.74
CA HIS A 75 10.67 15.48 -20.00
C HIS A 75 11.21 14.61 -18.83
N PRO A 76 12.53 14.39 -18.71
CA PRO A 76 13.12 13.54 -17.68
C PRO A 76 13.05 14.19 -16.29
N ILE A 77 12.85 13.36 -15.26
CA ILE A 77 12.86 13.76 -13.86
C ILE A 77 13.83 12.87 -13.08
N ASP A 78 14.83 13.48 -12.46
CA ASP A 78 15.93 12.83 -11.74
C ASP A 78 15.56 12.47 -10.30
N GLY A 79 14.44 12.97 -9.79
CA GLY A 79 14.04 12.72 -8.41
C GLY A 79 12.88 13.58 -7.92
N SER A 80 12.71 13.60 -6.61
CA SER A 80 11.73 14.44 -5.92
C SER A 80 12.38 15.23 -4.79
N ARG A 81 11.95 16.47 -4.59
CA ARG A 81 12.39 17.34 -3.50
C ARG A 81 11.21 17.72 -2.61
N LEU A 82 11.42 17.61 -1.31
CA LEU A 82 10.55 18.23 -0.32
C LEU A 82 11.09 19.63 -0.02
N VAL A 83 10.29 20.64 -0.30
CA VAL A 83 10.65 22.04 -0.13
C VAL A 83 9.83 22.65 1.01
N ILE A 84 10.53 23.21 2.00
CA ILE A 84 9.94 23.83 3.19
C ILE A 84 10.56 25.20 3.35
N ASP A 85 9.70 26.22 3.44
CA ASP A 85 10.15 27.62 3.49
C ASP A 85 11.16 27.96 2.38
N GLN A 86 10.86 27.50 1.16
CA GLN A 86 11.70 27.67 -0.04
C GLN A 86 13.08 27.01 0.03
N ARG A 87 13.35 26.15 1.03
CA ARG A 87 14.58 25.36 1.17
C ARG A 87 14.30 23.88 0.93
N VAL A 88 15.25 23.21 0.27
CA VAL A 88 15.18 21.76 0.04
C VAL A 88 15.55 21.03 1.34
N GLU A 89 14.57 20.45 2.01
CA GLU A 89 14.80 19.69 3.26
C GLU A 89 15.09 18.20 3.00
N LYS A 90 14.47 17.62 1.96
CA LYS A 90 14.74 16.23 1.56
C LYS A 90 14.90 16.16 0.04
N LEU A 91 16.01 15.57 -0.40
CA LEU A 91 16.26 15.24 -1.80
C LEU A 91 16.29 13.72 -1.94
N LYS A 92 15.40 13.20 -2.77
CA LYS A 92 15.43 11.80 -3.20
C LYS A 92 15.78 11.75 -4.67
N ARG A 93 17.01 11.31 -4.96
CA ARG A 93 17.43 11.02 -6.33
C ARG A 93 16.93 9.63 -6.73
N TYR A 94 16.53 9.51 -7.98
CA TYR A 94 16.23 8.22 -8.57
C TYR A 94 17.52 7.54 -9.03
N PRO A 95 17.58 6.20 -9.03
CA PRO A 95 18.69 5.45 -9.61
C PRO A 95 18.93 5.84 -11.07
N SER A 96 20.19 5.78 -11.53
CA SER A 96 20.56 6.22 -12.88
C SER A 96 19.92 5.42 -14.03
N ASP A 97 19.45 4.21 -13.74
CA ASP A 97 18.75 3.30 -14.66
C ASP A 97 17.23 3.47 -14.64
N SER A 98 16.68 4.37 -13.82
CA SER A 98 15.24 4.57 -13.71
C SER A 98 14.86 6.01 -13.37
N ILE A 99 14.21 6.70 -14.30
CA ILE A 99 13.81 8.11 -14.15
C ILE A 99 12.30 8.28 -14.13
N GLY A 100 11.83 9.30 -13.41
CA GLY A 100 10.47 9.79 -13.55
C GLY A 100 10.35 10.57 -14.86
N ARG A 101 9.12 10.88 -15.26
CA ARG A 101 8.85 11.71 -16.44
C ARG A 101 7.77 12.74 -16.16
N CYS A 102 7.76 13.81 -16.93
CA CYS A 102 6.63 14.72 -17.04
C CYS A 102 6.07 14.67 -18.45
N LEU A 103 4.78 14.36 -18.57
CA LEU A 103 4.08 14.26 -19.84
C LEU A 103 2.71 14.92 -19.73
N THR A 104 2.45 15.90 -20.61
CA THR A 104 1.21 16.66 -20.57
C THR A 104 -0.01 15.77 -20.80
N ARG A 105 -1.14 16.12 -20.18
CA ARG A 105 -2.42 15.42 -20.40
C ARG A 105 -2.89 15.40 -21.85
N TYR A 106 -2.51 16.39 -22.66
CA TYR A 106 -2.78 16.36 -24.11
C TYR A 106 -2.16 15.12 -24.76
N ALA A 107 -0.86 14.90 -24.55
CA ALA A 107 -0.13 13.80 -25.16
C ALA A 107 -0.48 12.45 -24.53
N LEU A 108 -0.61 12.39 -23.19
CA LEU A 108 -0.91 11.14 -22.49
C LEU A 108 -2.32 10.60 -22.82
N ASP A 109 -3.36 11.43 -22.73
CA ASP A 109 -4.73 10.99 -23.00
C ASP A 109 -4.91 10.58 -24.45
N GLU A 110 -4.32 11.32 -25.39
CA GLU A 110 -4.37 10.99 -26.82
C GLU A 110 -3.67 9.65 -27.11
N ALA A 111 -2.47 9.43 -26.56
CA ALA A 111 -1.75 8.19 -26.79
C ALA A 111 -2.49 6.98 -26.21
N LEU A 112 -3.05 7.11 -25.00
CA LEU A 112 -3.79 6.02 -24.37
C LEU A 112 -5.08 5.68 -25.10
N ILE A 113 -5.84 6.67 -25.58
CA ILE A 113 -7.08 6.37 -26.32
C ILE A 113 -6.76 5.80 -27.71
N ARG A 114 -5.69 6.25 -28.36
CA ARG A 114 -5.19 5.64 -29.60
C ARG A 114 -4.80 4.19 -29.38
N GLU A 115 -4.06 3.90 -28.31
CA GLU A 115 -3.72 2.52 -27.94
C GLU A 115 -4.96 1.63 -27.73
N ALA A 116 -6.03 2.17 -27.13
CA ALA A 116 -7.28 1.44 -27.00
C ALA A 116 -7.94 1.15 -28.35
N ILE A 117 -7.92 2.11 -29.28
CA ILE A 117 -8.44 1.95 -30.64
C ILE A 117 -7.62 0.94 -31.42
N ASP A 118 -6.29 1.05 -31.38
CA ASP A 118 -5.35 0.15 -32.06
C ASP A 118 -5.44 -1.29 -31.51
N SER A 119 -5.80 -1.42 -30.23
CA SER A 119 -6.10 -2.71 -29.59
C SER A 119 -7.47 -3.30 -29.98
N GLY A 120 -8.33 -2.53 -30.67
CA GLY A 120 -9.64 -2.99 -31.19
C GLY A 120 -10.88 -2.36 -30.56
N ALA A 121 -10.75 -1.41 -29.62
CA ALA A 121 -11.90 -0.73 -29.04
C ALA A 121 -12.47 0.34 -29.98
N VAL A 122 -13.78 0.58 -29.91
CA VAL A 122 -14.44 1.64 -30.68
C VAL A 122 -14.60 2.90 -29.84
N LEU A 123 -14.06 4.03 -30.28
CA LEU A 123 -14.33 5.33 -29.66
C LEU A 123 -15.62 5.96 -30.22
N MET A 124 -16.57 6.26 -29.35
CA MET A 124 -17.81 6.95 -29.67
C MET A 124 -17.89 8.27 -28.89
N LYS A 125 -18.00 9.39 -29.62
CA LYS A 125 -18.19 10.71 -29.01
C LYS A 125 -19.62 10.87 -28.53
N ALA A 126 -19.85 10.58 -27.26
CA ALA A 126 -21.15 10.70 -26.62
C ALA A 126 -21.04 10.91 -25.11
N ARG A 127 -22.01 11.63 -24.55
CA ARG A 127 -22.19 11.79 -23.12
C ARG A 127 -23.17 10.74 -22.61
N ALA A 128 -22.76 9.98 -21.59
CA ALA A 128 -23.65 9.08 -20.85
C ALA A 128 -24.53 9.85 -19.86
N ASP A 129 -25.84 9.59 -19.86
CA ASP A 129 -26.81 10.30 -19.03
C ASP A 129 -27.50 9.38 -17.99
N GLU A 130 -27.89 8.14 -18.33
CA GLU A 130 -28.69 7.28 -17.43
C GLU A 130 -28.59 5.78 -17.78
N PHE A 131 -28.58 4.90 -16.77
CA PHE A 131 -28.68 3.44 -16.96
C PHE A 131 -30.13 2.96 -16.96
N LEU A 132 -30.45 1.99 -17.81
CA LEU A 132 -31.74 1.28 -17.80
C LEU A 132 -31.51 -0.19 -17.43
N TYR A 133 -32.37 -0.69 -16.54
CA TYR A 133 -32.22 -1.99 -15.90
C TYR A 133 -33.21 -3.02 -16.46
N ASP A 134 -32.79 -4.28 -16.51
CA ASP A 134 -33.65 -5.41 -16.80
C ASP A 134 -34.50 -5.81 -15.58
N SER A 135 -35.38 -6.80 -15.73
CA SER A 135 -36.25 -7.28 -14.63
C SER A 135 -35.48 -7.95 -13.48
N ARG A 136 -34.17 -8.21 -13.65
CA ARG A 136 -33.29 -8.78 -12.62
C ARG A 136 -32.44 -7.70 -11.94
N GLY A 137 -32.65 -6.43 -12.28
CA GLY A 137 -31.91 -5.31 -11.70
C GLY A 137 -30.53 -5.09 -12.31
N ARG A 138 -30.18 -5.75 -13.43
CA ARG A 138 -28.90 -5.54 -14.13
C ARG A 138 -29.03 -4.48 -15.20
N ALA A 139 -28.04 -3.61 -15.34
CA ALA A 139 -28.04 -2.64 -16.42
C ALA A 139 -27.85 -3.36 -17.76
N HIS A 140 -28.60 -2.97 -18.79
CA HIS A 140 -28.46 -3.56 -20.14
C HIS A 140 -28.50 -2.51 -21.26
N LEU A 141 -28.92 -1.28 -20.94
CA LEU A 141 -28.89 -0.14 -21.85
C LEU A 141 -28.35 1.07 -21.10
N LEU A 142 -27.57 1.89 -21.80
CA LEU A 142 -27.11 3.19 -21.37
C LEU A 142 -27.70 4.25 -22.29
N LYS A 143 -28.43 5.18 -21.71
CA LYS A 143 -28.96 6.34 -22.40
C LYS A 143 -27.84 7.35 -22.60
N VAL A 144 -27.58 7.70 -23.86
CA VAL A 144 -26.49 8.58 -24.26
C VAL A 144 -27.00 9.74 -25.10
N ARG A 145 -26.23 10.82 -25.11
CA ARG A 145 -26.40 11.95 -26.00
C ARG A 145 -25.17 12.08 -26.88
N ASP A 146 -25.36 11.99 -28.19
CA ASP A 146 -24.26 12.15 -29.14
C ASP A 146 -23.77 13.60 -29.24
N ALA A 147 -22.76 13.84 -30.08
CA ALA A 147 -22.22 15.17 -30.32
C ALA A 147 -23.23 16.18 -30.91
N SER A 148 -24.30 15.71 -31.58
CA SER A 148 -25.37 16.55 -32.13
C SER A 148 -26.41 16.96 -31.09
N GLY A 149 -26.36 16.37 -29.89
CA GLY A 149 -27.37 16.54 -28.86
C GLY A 149 -28.52 15.53 -28.96
N THR A 150 -28.47 14.60 -29.90
CA THR A 150 -29.50 13.59 -30.14
C THR A 150 -29.42 12.48 -29.10
N MET A 151 -30.59 12.08 -28.59
CA MET A 151 -30.71 11.02 -27.59
C MET A 151 -30.75 9.66 -28.26
N GLY A 152 -29.99 8.70 -27.73
CA GLY A 152 -30.06 7.31 -28.14
C GLY A 152 -29.60 6.36 -27.04
N LEU A 153 -29.44 5.09 -27.40
CA LEU A 153 -29.10 4.01 -26.49
C LEU A 153 -27.82 3.29 -26.93
N VAL A 154 -26.99 2.93 -25.97
CA VAL A 154 -25.90 1.95 -26.13
C VAL A 154 -26.28 0.69 -25.38
N ARG A 155 -26.27 -0.46 -26.06
CA ARG A 155 -26.53 -1.77 -25.44
C ARG A 155 -25.21 -2.42 -25.05
N ALA A 156 -25.08 -2.84 -23.80
CA ALA A 156 -23.92 -3.60 -23.32
C ALA A 156 -24.28 -4.54 -22.17
N GLN A 157 -23.42 -5.52 -21.91
CA GLN A 157 -23.56 -6.49 -20.82
C GLN A 157 -22.81 -6.08 -19.56
N HIS A 158 -21.72 -5.31 -19.72
CA HIS A 158 -20.94 -4.75 -18.61
C HIS A 158 -20.67 -3.27 -18.85
N PHE A 159 -20.59 -2.49 -17.76
CA PHE A 159 -20.36 -1.04 -17.83
C PHE A 159 -19.22 -0.62 -16.92
N VAL A 160 -18.31 0.20 -17.43
CA VAL A 160 -17.17 0.73 -16.67
C VAL A 160 -17.27 2.24 -16.56
N LEU A 161 -17.40 2.76 -15.34
CA LEU A 161 -17.41 4.19 -15.03
C LEU A 161 -15.98 4.68 -14.78
N ALA A 162 -15.40 5.34 -15.78
CA ALA A 162 -14.12 6.05 -15.73
C ALA A 162 -14.34 7.58 -15.85
N THR A 163 -15.42 8.09 -15.25
CA THR A 163 -15.93 9.46 -15.47
C THR A 163 -15.24 10.57 -14.64
N GLY A 164 -14.15 10.26 -13.94
CA GLY A 164 -13.50 11.18 -13.01
C GLY A 164 -14.22 11.31 -11.65
N ALA A 165 -13.69 12.17 -10.78
CA ALA A 165 -14.12 12.33 -9.39
C ALA A 165 -15.57 12.83 -9.21
N VAL A 166 -16.15 13.48 -10.23
CA VAL A 166 -17.54 13.97 -10.22
C VAL A 166 -18.41 13.04 -11.08
N SER A 167 -18.58 11.80 -10.63
CA SER A 167 -19.40 10.82 -11.35
C SER A 167 -20.88 10.95 -10.99
N ARG A 168 -21.68 11.57 -11.85
CA ARG A 168 -23.14 11.63 -11.64
C ARG A 168 -23.78 10.24 -11.64
N LEU A 169 -23.37 9.41 -12.61
CA LEU A 169 -23.83 8.03 -12.74
C LEU A 169 -23.40 7.16 -11.55
N GLY A 170 -22.15 7.29 -11.11
CA GLY A 170 -21.66 6.59 -9.92
C GLY A 170 -22.42 7.00 -8.67
N ASN A 171 -22.64 8.31 -8.48
CA ASN A 171 -23.35 8.83 -7.32
C ASN A 171 -24.81 8.34 -7.24
N SER A 172 -25.52 8.23 -8.37
CA SER A 172 -26.89 7.69 -8.38
C SER A 172 -26.98 6.23 -7.96
N LEU A 173 -25.86 5.50 -8.00
CA LEU A 173 -25.75 4.08 -7.63
C LEU A 173 -25.14 3.86 -6.25
N GLY A 174 -24.81 4.94 -5.53
CA GLY A 174 -24.09 4.84 -4.26
C GLY A 174 -22.65 4.35 -4.40
N LEU A 175 -22.13 4.25 -5.63
CA LEU A 175 -20.74 3.88 -5.87
C LEU A 175 -19.79 4.93 -5.28
N ALA A 176 -18.59 4.51 -4.90
CA ALA A 176 -17.55 5.36 -4.34
C ALA A 176 -17.98 6.19 -3.11
N GLY A 177 -18.94 5.66 -2.32
CA GLY A 177 -19.46 6.32 -1.11
C GLY A 177 -20.59 7.33 -1.35
N GLY A 178 -21.13 7.40 -2.57
CA GLY A 178 -22.25 8.30 -2.90
C GLY A 178 -21.89 9.78 -2.81
N SER A 179 -22.86 10.62 -2.42
CA SER A 179 -22.68 12.08 -2.27
C SER A 179 -21.76 12.49 -1.10
N ALA A 180 -21.10 11.55 -0.42
CA ALA A 180 -20.11 11.86 0.60
C ALA A 180 -19.08 12.83 0.03
N THR A 181 -18.83 13.91 0.76
CA THR A 181 -18.18 15.12 0.27
C THR A 181 -16.78 14.81 -0.22
N ILE A 182 -16.47 15.21 -1.44
CA ILE A 182 -15.08 15.22 -1.89
C ILE A 182 -14.37 16.26 -1.04
N GLU A 183 -13.37 15.81 -0.30
CA GLU A 183 -12.62 16.64 0.65
C GLU A 183 -11.35 17.19 0.00
N SER A 184 -10.86 16.61 -1.08
CA SER A 184 -9.62 17.06 -1.74
C SER A 184 -9.89 17.79 -3.04
N TYR A 185 -9.26 18.94 -3.23
CA TYR A 185 -9.35 19.74 -4.46
C TYR A 185 -7.98 20.20 -4.91
N ALA A 186 -7.80 20.25 -6.22
CA ALA A 186 -6.56 20.66 -6.84
C ALA A 186 -6.81 21.70 -7.93
N ALA A 187 -5.86 22.62 -8.13
CA ALA A 187 -5.83 23.54 -9.25
C ALA A 187 -4.40 23.70 -9.76
N ARG A 188 -4.26 23.87 -11.08
CA ARG A 188 -2.96 24.06 -11.72
C ARG A 188 -3.03 24.94 -12.95
N GLN A 189 -1.87 25.38 -13.39
CA GLN A 189 -1.66 26.15 -14.61
C GLN A 189 -0.25 25.90 -15.15
N TYR A 190 -0.07 26.03 -16.46
CA TYR A 190 1.25 25.99 -17.07
C TYR A 190 1.90 27.37 -17.03
N PHE A 191 3.19 27.39 -16.72
CA PHE A 191 4.03 28.58 -16.68
C PHE A 191 5.30 28.36 -17.49
N GLU A 192 5.79 29.43 -18.12
CA GLU A 192 7.12 29.51 -18.70
C GLU A 192 8.05 30.28 -17.76
N THR A 193 9.32 29.88 -17.73
CA THR A 193 10.38 30.52 -16.95
C THR A 193 11.47 31.07 -17.86
N GLU A 194 12.14 32.15 -17.45
CA GLU A 194 13.28 32.69 -18.19
C GLU A 194 14.51 31.77 -18.06
N GLY A 195 14.78 31.31 -16.84
CA GLY A 195 15.83 30.36 -16.52
C GLY A 195 15.39 28.90 -16.69
N GLU A 196 16.37 27.99 -16.68
CA GLU A 196 16.11 26.55 -16.74
C GLU A 196 15.60 26.02 -15.40
N LEU A 197 14.68 25.06 -15.49
CA LEU A 197 14.10 24.34 -14.37
C LEU A 197 14.96 23.13 -14.04
N ASP A 198 15.16 22.87 -12.74
CA ASP A 198 15.80 21.62 -12.33
C ASP A 198 14.84 20.44 -12.60
N PRO A 199 15.35 19.26 -13.00
CA PRO A 199 14.52 18.11 -13.35
C PRO A 199 14.05 17.34 -12.10
N TYR A 200 13.33 18.00 -11.19
CA TYR A 200 12.79 17.38 -9.98
C TYR A 200 11.28 17.60 -9.84
N PHE A 201 10.61 16.64 -9.22
CA PHE A 201 9.29 16.87 -8.66
C PHE A 201 9.41 17.63 -7.34
N ASP A 202 9.12 18.93 -7.35
CA ASP A 202 9.12 19.74 -6.14
C ASP A 202 7.75 19.69 -5.46
N LEU A 203 7.75 19.29 -4.19
CA LEU A 203 6.59 19.32 -3.31
C LEU A 203 6.82 20.35 -2.21
N HIS A 204 6.04 21.42 -2.21
CA HIS A 204 6.15 22.53 -1.28
C HIS A 204 5.13 22.39 -0.15
N ILE A 205 5.64 22.29 1.09
CA ILE A 205 4.83 22.26 2.30
C ILE A 205 5.47 23.11 3.42
N PRO A 206 4.68 23.67 4.36
CA PRO A 206 3.24 23.87 4.21
C PRO A 206 2.95 24.92 3.13
N VAL A 207 1.76 24.88 2.55
CA VAL A 207 1.24 26.05 1.86
C VAL A 207 0.77 27.06 2.90
N VAL A 208 1.22 28.31 2.82
CA VAL A 208 0.84 29.38 3.75
C VAL A 208 -0.04 30.38 3.00
N PHE A 209 -1.13 30.79 3.63
CA PHE A 209 -2.00 31.87 3.16
C PHE A 209 -2.38 32.76 4.34
N ASP A 210 -2.22 34.08 4.22
CA ASP A 210 -2.55 35.04 5.28
C ASP A 210 -1.95 34.63 6.64
N SER A 211 -0.64 34.33 6.63
CA SER A 211 0.14 33.85 7.79
C SER A 211 -0.39 32.58 8.47
N ARG A 212 -1.25 31.81 7.80
CA ARG A 212 -1.82 30.56 8.31
C ARG A 212 -1.40 29.37 7.44
N PRO A 213 -0.91 28.28 8.05
CA PRO A 213 -0.63 27.06 7.32
C PRO A 213 -1.94 26.42 6.85
N MET A 214 -1.95 25.98 5.61
CA MET A 214 -3.05 25.26 4.97
C MET A 214 -2.75 23.76 4.94
N VAL A 215 -3.80 22.96 5.05
CA VAL A 215 -3.70 21.51 4.89
C VAL A 215 -3.70 21.18 3.39
N GLY A 216 -2.51 21.16 2.82
CA GLY A 216 -2.27 20.96 1.40
C GLY A 216 -0.80 21.05 1.05
N TYR A 217 -0.50 20.85 -0.22
CA TYR A 217 0.84 21.03 -0.79
C TYR A 217 0.73 21.78 -2.12
N ALA A 218 1.81 22.45 -2.48
CA ALA A 218 1.99 22.99 -3.81
C ALA A 218 3.03 22.14 -4.56
N TRP A 219 3.01 22.18 -5.89
CA TRP A 219 3.98 21.47 -6.72
C TRP A 219 4.50 22.33 -7.87
N ILE A 220 5.70 22.01 -8.30
CA ILE A 220 6.35 22.55 -9.50
C ILE A 220 6.93 21.38 -10.27
N PHE A 221 6.23 20.94 -11.33
CA PHE A 221 6.61 19.79 -12.13
C PHE A 221 7.03 20.26 -13.54
N PRO A 222 8.32 20.17 -13.91
CA PRO A 222 8.80 20.66 -15.19
C PRO A 222 8.33 19.74 -16.32
N VAL A 223 7.58 20.28 -17.28
CA VAL A 223 7.15 19.57 -18.50
C VAL A 223 8.07 19.85 -19.69
N GLY A 224 9.09 20.68 -19.48
CA GLY A 224 10.16 21.00 -20.40
C GLY A 224 11.24 21.81 -19.67
N PRO A 225 12.36 22.15 -20.34
CA PRO A 225 13.48 22.86 -19.71
C PRO A 225 13.11 24.21 -19.09
N ARG A 226 12.05 24.86 -19.60
CA ARG A 226 11.58 26.18 -19.17
C ARG A 226 10.06 26.28 -19.06
N THR A 227 9.38 25.14 -18.95
CA THR A 227 7.92 25.09 -18.83
C THR A 227 7.57 24.18 -17.67
N ALA A 228 6.78 24.68 -16.73
CA ALA A 228 6.33 23.94 -15.55
C ALA A 228 4.81 23.86 -15.49
N ASN A 229 4.32 22.72 -15.04
CA ASN A 229 3.00 22.60 -14.43
C ASN A 229 3.13 23.00 -12.95
N ILE A 230 2.54 24.13 -12.58
CA ILE A 230 2.53 24.62 -11.20
C ILE A 230 1.11 24.54 -10.68
N GLY A 231 0.95 23.95 -9.51
CA GLY A 231 -0.37 23.77 -8.93
C GLY A 231 -0.33 23.58 -7.42
N ILE A 232 -1.53 23.46 -6.87
CA ILE A 232 -1.79 23.38 -5.44
C ILE A 232 -2.95 22.42 -5.17
N GLY A 233 -2.88 21.69 -4.07
CA GLY A 233 -3.90 20.73 -3.63
C GLY A 233 -4.21 20.88 -2.14
N PHE A 234 -5.49 20.85 -1.76
CA PHE A 234 -5.92 21.05 -0.37
C PHE A 234 -7.07 20.14 0.03
N GLY A 235 -7.05 19.78 1.31
CA GLY A 235 -8.19 19.22 2.02
C GLY A 235 -9.18 20.31 2.47
N ARG A 236 -10.46 20.00 2.37
CA ARG A 236 -11.61 20.71 2.95
C ARG A 236 -12.36 19.70 3.81
N GLY A 237 -12.80 20.11 4.99
CA GLY A 237 -13.49 19.23 5.90
C GLY A 237 -13.86 19.94 7.20
N GLU A 238 -14.69 19.29 7.99
CA GLU A 238 -15.09 19.80 9.29
C GLU A 238 -13.86 19.99 10.21
N GLY A 239 -13.77 21.15 10.85
CA GLY A 239 -12.62 21.52 11.69
C GLY A 239 -11.36 21.99 10.95
N LEU A 240 -11.38 22.06 9.61
CA LEU A 240 -10.30 22.69 8.83
C LEU A 240 -10.57 24.19 8.57
N PRO A 241 -9.54 25.02 8.34
CA PRO A 241 -9.71 26.45 8.11
C PRO A 241 -10.45 26.68 6.80
N ALA A 242 -11.22 27.78 6.74
CA ALA A 242 -11.84 28.21 5.50
C ALA A 242 -10.76 28.46 4.44
N VAL A 243 -10.90 27.77 3.31
CA VAL A 243 -9.94 27.85 2.20
C VAL A 243 -10.42 28.95 1.24
N PRO A 244 -9.56 29.92 0.84
CA PRO A 244 -9.84 30.85 -0.26
C PRO A 244 -10.18 30.12 -1.57
N SER A 245 -10.46 30.87 -2.62
CA SER A 245 -10.57 30.26 -3.95
C SER A 245 -9.23 29.60 -4.32
N LEU A 246 -9.27 28.42 -4.93
CA LEU A 246 -8.04 27.73 -5.38
C LEU A 246 -7.21 28.64 -6.30
N ARG A 247 -7.86 29.49 -7.10
CA ARG A 247 -7.16 30.45 -7.94
C ARG A 247 -6.32 31.43 -7.10
N THR A 248 -6.91 32.01 -6.06
CA THR A 248 -6.22 32.96 -5.16
C THR A 248 -4.99 32.33 -4.51
N LEU A 249 -5.12 31.08 -4.03
CA LEU A 249 -3.99 30.37 -3.43
C LEU A 249 -2.87 30.09 -4.44
N LEU A 250 -3.22 29.76 -5.68
CA LEU A 250 -2.24 29.49 -6.74
C LEU A 250 -1.50 30.79 -7.10
N ASP A 251 -2.25 31.88 -7.27
CA ASP A 251 -1.71 33.20 -7.56
C ASP A 251 -0.75 33.67 -6.44
N GLU A 252 -1.11 33.44 -5.17
CA GLU A 252 -0.25 33.81 -4.03
C GLU A 252 1.01 32.95 -3.94
N PHE A 253 0.89 31.64 -4.18
CA PHE A 253 2.04 30.73 -4.22
C PHE A 253 3.02 31.14 -5.32
N VAL A 254 2.53 31.36 -6.55
CA VAL A 254 3.35 31.79 -7.69
C VAL A 254 3.97 33.16 -7.44
N ALA A 255 3.22 34.11 -6.86
CA ALA A 255 3.77 35.40 -6.45
C ALA A 255 4.88 35.25 -5.40
N GLY A 256 4.77 34.27 -4.50
CA GLY A 256 5.82 33.89 -3.55
C GLY A 256 7.09 33.37 -4.22
N LEU A 257 6.94 32.52 -5.25
CA LEU A 257 8.06 32.07 -6.07
C LEU A 257 8.71 33.24 -6.82
N GLN A 258 7.92 34.12 -7.42
CA GLN A 258 8.42 35.28 -8.16
C GLN A 258 9.20 36.28 -7.28
N ARG A 259 8.85 36.38 -5.99
CA ARG A 259 9.57 37.21 -5.01
C ARG A 259 10.89 36.59 -4.56
N ASN A 260 11.06 35.28 -4.69
CA ASN A 260 12.28 34.61 -4.29
C ASN A 260 13.40 34.89 -5.32
N LYS A 261 14.21 35.91 -5.04
CA LYS A 261 15.32 36.32 -5.88
C LYS A 261 16.50 35.33 -5.90
N GLU A 262 16.50 34.32 -5.01
CA GLU A 262 17.52 33.27 -4.99
C GLU A 262 17.21 32.14 -5.98
N ALA A 263 15.97 32.05 -6.50
CA ALA A 263 15.61 31.08 -7.53
C ALA A 263 16.21 31.48 -8.89
N SER A 264 16.87 30.54 -9.56
CA SER A 264 17.51 30.72 -10.88
C SER A 264 16.52 30.86 -12.05
N TRP A 265 15.22 30.91 -11.78
CA TRP A 265 14.16 30.78 -12.80
C TRP A 265 13.76 32.10 -13.47
N GLY A 266 14.13 33.25 -12.91
CA GLY A 266 13.81 34.57 -13.48
C GLY A 266 12.31 34.90 -13.47
N GLU A 267 11.81 35.51 -14.55
CA GLU A 267 10.36 35.78 -14.70
C GLU A 267 9.57 34.48 -14.91
N ILE A 268 8.46 34.33 -14.17
CA ILE A 268 7.53 33.19 -14.24
C ILE A 268 6.21 33.67 -14.86
N ARG A 269 5.93 33.28 -16.10
CA ARG A 269 4.78 33.74 -16.87
C ARG A 269 3.76 32.65 -17.10
N ALA A 270 2.51 32.92 -16.77
CA ALA A 270 1.40 32.02 -17.10
C ALA A 270 1.18 31.90 -18.62
N VAL A 271 1.05 30.66 -19.12
CA VAL A 271 0.82 30.36 -20.55
C VAL A 271 -0.44 29.51 -20.83
N SER A 272 -1.14 29.07 -19.79
CA SER A 272 -2.43 28.38 -19.93
C SER A 272 -3.52 29.00 -19.06
N LYS A 273 -4.75 28.48 -19.17
CA LYS A 273 -5.81 28.77 -18.19
C LYS A 273 -5.58 27.96 -16.90
N VAL A 274 -6.12 28.44 -15.79
CA VAL A 274 -6.21 27.67 -14.54
C VAL A 274 -7.27 26.60 -14.72
N ILE A 275 -6.93 25.34 -14.40
CA ILE A 275 -7.86 24.22 -14.40
C ILE A 275 -7.84 23.61 -13.01
N GLY A 276 -9.02 23.40 -12.43
CA GLY A 276 -9.16 22.73 -11.14
C GLY A 276 -10.23 21.67 -11.15
N ALA A 277 -10.07 20.68 -10.29
CA ALA A 277 -11.06 19.65 -10.05
C ALA A 277 -10.99 19.12 -8.62
N PRO A 278 -12.09 18.54 -8.13
CA PRO A 278 -12.03 17.61 -7.02
C PRO A 278 -11.12 16.43 -7.36
N VAL A 279 -10.41 15.93 -6.35
CA VAL A 279 -9.54 14.76 -6.42
C VAL A 279 -10.26 13.57 -5.81
N GLY A 280 -10.31 12.45 -6.52
CA GLY A 280 -10.99 11.25 -6.05
C GLY A 280 -10.12 10.46 -5.07
N THR A 281 -10.16 10.83 -3.78
CA THR A 281 -9.47 10.11 -2.69
C THR A 281 -10.46 9.31 -1.84
N ASN A 282 -9.97 8.37 -1.01
CA ASN A 282 -10.75 7.47 -0.15
C ASN A 282 -11.47 6.36 -0.92
N PHE A 283 -10.71 5.58 -1.70
CA PHE A 283 -11.18 4.33 -2.33
C PHE A 283 -11.80 3.42 -1.29
N ARG A 284 -12.86 2.71 -1.63
CA ARG A 284 -13.47 1.71 -0.76
C ARG A 284 -13.78 0.48 -1.59
N ALA A 285 -13.15 -0.63 -1.23
CA ALA A 285 -13.29 -1.90 -1.94
C ALA A 285 -14.78 -2.26 -2.16
N GLY A 286 -15.57 -2.20 -1.10
CA GLY A 286 -17.00 -2.56 -1.12
C GLY A 286 -17.93 -1.59 -1.87
N SER A 287 -17.44 -0.49 -2.45
CA SER A 287 -18.28 0.49 -3.14
C SER A 287 -17.89 0.77 -4.58
N CYS A 288 -17.04 -0.05 -5.19
CA CYS A 288 -16.61 0.15 -6.58
C CYS A 288 -17.40 -0.68 -7.61
N GLN A 289 -18.41 -1.43 -7.16
CA GLN A 289 -19.23 -2.29 -8.01
C GLN A 289 -20.70 -2.20 -7.58
N HIS A 290 -21.59 -2.17 -8.58
CA HIS A 290 -23.03 -2.33 -8.43
C HIS A 290 -23.50 -3.25 -9.55
N GLU A 291 -23.84 -4.50 -9.23
CA GLU A 291 -24.17 -5.54 -10.23
C GLU A 291 -23.07 -5.66 -11.30
N ASN A 292 -23.41 -5.37 -12.57
CA ASN A 292 -22.54 -5.39 -13.74
C ASN A 292 -21.95 -4.01 -14.11
N ILE A 293 -22.01 -3.04 -13.18
CA ILE A 293 -21.45 -1.70 -13.32
C ILE A 293 -20.27 -1.58 -12.35
N TYR A 294 -19.12 -1.15 -12.87
CA TYR A 294 -17.88 -1.03 -12.11
C TYR A 294 -17.35 0.41 -12.21
N CYS A 295 -16.63 0.91 -11.22
CA CYS A 295 -15.89 2.16 -11.35
C CYS A 295 -14.37 1.96 -11.24
N VAL A 296 -13.62 2.89 -11.82
CA VAL A 296 -12.14 2.85 -11.86
C VAL A 296 -11.54 4.25 -11.87
N GLY A 297 -10.29 4.38 -11.42
CA GLY A 297 -9.58 5.66 -11.31
C GLY A 297 -10.27 6.59 -10.31
N ASP A 298 -10.30 7.90 -10.60
CA ASP A 298 -10.93 8.89 -9.73
C ASP A 298 -12.42 8.62 -9.48
N ALA A 299 -13.13 7.95 -10.40
CA ALA A 299 -14.52 7.57 -10.21
C ALA A 299 -14.68 6.47 -9.14
N ALA A 300 -13.64 5.67 -8.92
CA ALA A 300 -13.52 4.74 -7.81
C ALA A 300 -12.82 5.34 -6.58
N ARG A 301 -12.36 6.59 -6.65
CA ARG A 301 -11.56 7.27 -5.63
C ARG A 301 -10.14 6.71 -5.44
N MET A 302 -9.53 6.28 -6.53
CA MET A 302 -8.23 5.62 -6.52
C MET A 302 -7.01 6.57 -6.50
N THR A 303 -7.20 7.87 -6.33
CA THR A 303 -6.05 8.78 -6.15
C THR A 303 -5.41 8.53 -4.79
N ASP A 304 -4.08 8.40 -4.74
CA ASP A 304 -3.35 8.29 -3.48
C ASP A 304 -3.62 9.53 -2.63
N PRO A 305 -4.12 9.35 -1.40
CA PRO A 305 -4.62 10.46 -0.62
C PRO A 305 -3.49 11.30 0.02
N PHE A 306 -2.24 10.85 -0.06
CA PHE A 306 -1.09 11.51 0.55
C PHE A 306 -0.29 12.36 -0.41
N ASN A 307 0.04 11.83 -1.59
CA ASN A 307 0.84 12.56 -2.59
C ASN A 307 0.02 13.02 -3.80
N GLY A 308 -1.27 12.68 -3.87
CA GLY A 308 -2.18 13.04 -4.96
C GLY A 308 -1.86 12.33 -6.28
N GLU A 309 -1.01 11.30 -6.28
CA GLU A 309 -0.72 10.49 -7.46
C GLU A 309 -1.98 9.71 -7.86
N GLY A 310 -2.39 9.87 -9.12
CA GLY A 310 -3.59 9.22 -9.64
C GLY A 310 -3.39 8.56 -10.99
N ILE A 311 -2.34 8.90 -11.75
CA ILE A 311 -2.14 8.38 -13.11
C ILE A 311 -1.73 6.91 -13.03
N TYR A 312 -0.72 6.57 -12.22
CA TYR A 312 -0.31 5.17 -12.04
C TYR A 312 -1.49 4.30 -11.60
N PHE A 313 -2.26 4.74 -10.60
CA PHE A 313 -3.40 4.00 -10.07
C PHE A 313 -4.55 3.90 -11.06
N ALA A 314 -4.78 4.93 -11.89
CA ALA A 314 -5.74 4.88 -12.98
C ALA A 314 -5.34 3.85 -14.04
N LEU A 315 -4.08 3.87 -14.48
CA LEU A 315 -3.53 2.94 -15.46
C LEU A 315 -3.61 1.50 -14.95
N ARG A 316 -2.97 1.23 -13.81
CA ARG A 316 -2.92 -0.12 -13.23
C ARG A 316 -4.29 -0.61 -12.78
N GLY A 317 -5.15 0.27 -12.26
CA GLY A 317 -6.54 -0.03 -11.96
C GLY A 317 -7.33 -0.41 -13.21
N GLY A 318 -7.14 0.28 -14.33
CA GLY A 318 -7.79 -0.07 -15.60
C GLY A 318 -7.38 -1.44 -16.12
N GLU A 319 -6.09 -1.77 -16.05
CA GLU A 319 -5.59 -3.10 -16.44
C GLU A 319 -6.14 -4.21 -15.54
N ILE A 320 -6.14 -4.01 -14.21
CA ILE A 320 -6.72 -4.98 -13.27
C ILE A 320 -8.20 -5.18 -13.57
N LEU A 321 -8.97 -4.09 -13.72
CA LEU A 321 -10.40 -4.16 -14.01
C LEU A 321 -10.69 -4.93 -15.29
N GLY A 322 -9.96 -4.63 -16.36
CA GLY A 322 -10.14 -5.31 -17.65
C GLY A 322 -9.94 -6.83 -17.54
N ASN A 323 -8.87 -7.25 -16.85
CA ASN A 323 -8.59 -8.67 -16.62
C ASN A 323 -9.66 -9.35 -15.76
N GLU A 324 -10.16 -8.68 -14.72
CA GLU A 324 -11.17 -9.26 -13.82
C GLU A 324 -12.55 -9.35 -14.48
N ILE A 325 -12.94 -8.36 -15.30
CA ILE A 325 -14.16 -8.44 -16.10
C ILE A 325 -14.08 -9.62 -17.07
N ASP A 326 -12.97 -9.76 -17.80
CA ASP A 326 -12.77 -10.89 -18.70
C ASP A 326 -12.80 -12.25 -17.96
N ARG A 327 -12.15 -12.34 -16.79
CA ARG A 327 -12.18 -13.54 -15.95
C ARG A 327 -13.61 -13.88 -15.54
N ALA A 328 -14.37 -12.92 -15.02
CA ALA A 328 -15.74 -13.13 -14.59
C ALA A 328 -16.64 -13.60 -15.74
N ILE A 329 -16.44 -13.06 -16.95
CA ILE A 329 -17.16 -13.51 -18.14
C ILE A 329 -16.78 -14.96 -18.51
N ARG A 330 -15.48 -15.31 -18.47
CA ARG A 330 -15.03 -16.69 -18.78
C ARG A 330 -15.51 -17.72 -17.76
N SER A 331 -15.37 -17.41 -16.47
CA SER A 331 -15.67 -18.35 -15.38
C SER A 331 -17.16 -18.52 -15.12
N HIS A 332 -18.01 -17.61 -15.62
CA HIS A 332 -19.42 -17.48 -15.22
C HIS A 332 -19.59 -17.32 -13.69
N ASP A 333 -18.54 -16.88 -13.00
CA ASP A 333 -18.50 -16.77 -11.55
C ASP A 333 -18.86 -15.35 -11.12
N ALA A 334 -20.10 -15.18 -10.64
CA ALA A 334 -20.60 -13.91 -10.14
C ALA A 334 -20.07 -13.54 -8.73
N THR A 335 -19.24 -14.37 -8.10
CA THR A 335 -18.77 -14.16 -6.72
C THR A 335 -17.47 -13.35 -6.62
N ILE A 336 -16.80 -13.07 -7.74
CA ILE A 336 -15.57 -12.27 -7.75
C ILE A 336 -15.90 -10.80 -7.45
N SER A 337 -15.54 -10.35 -6.25
CA SER A 337 -15.58 -8.93 -5.88
C SER A 337 -14.40 -8.19 -6.50
N ILE A 338 -14.65 -7.45 -7.57
CA ILE A 338 -13.62 -6.65 -8.27
C ILE A 338 -13.01 -5.59 -7.34
N GLY A 339 -13.79 -5.07 -6.40
CA GLY A 339 -13.29 -4.09 -5.44
C GLY A 339 -12.27 -4.62 -4.46
N THR A 340 -12.41 -5.89 -4.10
CA THR A 340 -11.42 -6.59 -3.30
C THR A 340 -10.09 -6.70 -4.07
N GLN A 341 -10.12 -6.89 -5.39
CA GLN A 341 -8.92 -6.97 -6.23
C GLN A 341 -8.17 -5.64 -6.37
N TYR A 342 -8.86 -4.50 -6.33
CA TYR A 342 -8.16 -3.23 -6.22
C TYR A 342 -7.49 -3.07 -4.86
N ALA A 343 -8.20 -3.44 -3.79
CA ALA A 343 -7.76 -3.23 -2.43
C ALA A 343 -6.48 -4.04 -2.11
N THR A 344 -6.34 -5.25 -2.65
CA THR A 344 -5.10 -6.05 -2.57
C THR A 344 -3.91 -5.36 -3.23
N ASN A 345 -4.10 -4.92 -4.47
CA ASN A 345 -3.02 -4.33 -5.26
C ASN A 345 -2.67 -2.91 -4.79
N PHE A 346 -3.60 -2.22 -4.13
CA PHE A 346 -3.45 -0.82 -3.73
C PHE A 346 -3.91 -0.56 -2.28
N PRO A 347 -3.16 -1.07 -1.28
CA PRO A 347 -3.57 -0.99 0.12
C PRO A 347 -3.70 0.44 0.66
N ARG A 348 -3.00 1.41 0.06
CA ARG A 348 -3.01 2.82 0.45
C ARG A 348 -4.29 3.55 0.07
N LEU A 349 -5.05 3.03 -0.89
CA LEU A 349 -6.19 3.76 -1.42
C LEU A 349 -7.40 3.71 -0.46
N ASN A 350 -7.45 2.74 0.46
CA ASN A 350 -8.56 2.57 1.41
C ASN A 350 -8.49 3.50 2.64
N GLN A 351 -7.82 4.64 2.52
CA GLN A 351 -7.45 5.48 3.67
C GLN A 351 -8.13 6.85 3.62
N ASN A 352 -8.70 7.24 4.75
CA ASN A 352 -9.21 8.59 4.97
C ASN A 352 -8.10 9.47 5.56
N VAL A 353 -7.63 10.47 4.80
CA VAL A 353 -6.56 11.38 5.25
C VAL A 353 -7.04 12.55 6.10
N ALA A 354 -8.35 12.79 6.20
CA ALA A 354 -8.89 13.91 6.97
C ALA A 354 -8.49 13.90 8.46
N PRO A 355 -8.47 12.76 9.17
CA PRO A 355 -7.98 12.70 10.55
C PRO A 355 -6.51 13.07 10.69
N VAL A 356 -5.65 12.62 9.76
CA VAL A 356 -4.21 12.97 9.73
C VAL A 356 -4.05 14.46 9.48
N ALA A 357 -4.75 15.00 8.48
CA ALA A 357 -4.79 16.42 8.16
C ALA A 357 -5.17 17.28 9.37
N ARG A 358 -6.23 16.90 10.11
CA ARG A 358 -6.65 17.60 11.33
C ARG A 358 -5.60 17.51 12.43
N MET A 359 -4.97 16.35 12.60
CA MET A 359 -3.92 16.18 13.60
C MET A 359 -2.73 17.09 13.29
N LEU A 360 -2.24 17.08 12.06
CA LEU A 360 -1.16 17.95 11.58
C LEU A 360 -1.49 19.42 11.80
N LEU A 361 -2.69 19.84 11.39
CA LEU A 361 -3.16 21.21 11.59
C LEU A 361 -3.20 21.58 13.08
N SER A 362 -3.78 20.73 13.93
CA SER A 362 -3.88 20.99 15.37
C SER A 362 -2.50 21.17 16.02
N SER A 363 -1.49 20.44 15.53
CA SER A 363 -0.11 20.53 16.00
C SER A 363 0.57 21.81 15.48
N MET A 364 0.36 22.16 14.20
CA MET A 364 0.83 23.43 13.62
C MET A 364 0.21 24.64 14.34
N THR A 365 -1.11 24.68 14.48
CA THR A 365 -1.85 25.81 15.10
C THR A 365 -1.48 25.99 16.57
N ARG A 366 -1.32 24.91 17.35
CA ARG A 366 -0.87 25.00 18.75
C ARG A 366 0.49 25.67 18.89
N ARG A 367 1.38 25.52 17.90
CA ARG A 367 2.74 26.09 17.93
C ARG A 367 2.81 27.52 17.41
N VAL A 368 2.09 27.81 16.33
CA VAL A 368 1.92 29.18 15.81
C VAL A 368 1.31 30.09 16.87
N ASN A 369 0.43 29.56 17.75
CA ASN A 369 -0.25 30.34 18.79
C ASN A 369 0.41 30.28 20.19
N ASN A 370 1.53 29.55 20.37
CA ASN A 370 2.19 29.45 21.68
C ASN A 370 3.50 30.26 21.75
N PRO A 371 3.47 31.51 22.25
CA PRO A 371 4.64 32.40 22.32
C PRO A 371 5.77 31.92 23.23
N SER A 372 5.54 30.87 24.03
CA SER A 372 6.54 30.27 24.93
C SER A 372 7.29 29.09 24.32
N SER A 373 6.93 28.66 23.10
CA SER A 373 7.61 27.56 22.41
C SER A 373 8.99 28.01 21.91
N PRO A 374 10.09 27.27 22.18
CA PRO A 374 11.42 27.61 21.65
C PRO A 374 11.50 27.58 20.11
N ALA A 375 10.46 27.09 19.44
CA ALA A 375 10.29 27.07 17.98
C ALA A 375 9.11 27.96 17.51
N HIS A 376 8.81 29.05 18.20
CA HIS A 376 7.79 30.00 17.76
C HIS A 376 8.19 30.60 16.40
N GLY A 377 7.43 30.30 15.35
CA GLY A 377 7.70 30.76 13.98
C GLY A 377 8.63 29.88 13.13
N ASP A 378 9.17 28.78 13.66
CA ASP A 378 10.05 27.89 12.88
C ASP A 378 9.32 26.64 12.36
N LEU A 379 8.77 26.76 11.14
CA LEU A 379 8.12 25.66 10.41
C LEU A 379 9.09 24.51 10.07
N LEU A 380 10.40 24.75 10.03
CA LEU A 380 11.41 23.74 9.71
C LEU A 380 11.57 22.74 10.86
N SER A 381 11.46 23.21 12.11
CA SER A 381 11.48 22.34 13.29
C SER A 381 10.33 21.31 13.32
N PHE A 382 9.17 21.66 12.75
CA PHE A 382 7.97 20.82 12.70
C PHE A 382 8.09 19.70 11.66
N ALA A 383 8.70 19.96 10.51
CA ALA A 383 8.90 18.94 9.48
C ALA A 383 9.95 17.88 9.84
N ARG A 384 10.83 18.20 10.80
CA ARG A 384 11.86 17.28 11.32
C ARG A 384 11.34 16.34 12.41
N GLU A 385 10.06 16.41 12.76
CA GLU A 385 9.48 15.47 13.74
C GLU A 385 9.42 14.05 13.16
N PRO A 386 9.88 13.00 13.88
CA PRO A 386 9.88 11.62 13.42
C PRO A 386 8.51 11.13 12.93
N PHE A 387 7.41 11.58 13.55
CA PHE A 387 6.06 11.25 13.08
C PHE A 387 5.76 11.86 11.70
N LEU A 388 6.04 13.16 11.53
CA LEU A 388 5.89 13.81 10.23
C LEU A 388 6.87 13.25 9.21
N LYS A 389 8.12 13.02 9.61
CA LYS A 389 9.15 12.41 8.81
C LYS A 389 8.71 11.03 8.32
N GLY A 390 8.14 10.18 9.17
CA GLY A 390 7.58 8.88 8.78
C GLY A 390 6.39 9.00 7.83
N LEU A 391 5.51 10.00 8.03
CA LEU A 391 4.42 10.31 7.10
C LEU A 391 4.96 10.85 5.75
N LEU A 392 6.00 11.68 5.78
CA LEU A 392 6.65 12.26 4.61
C LEU A 392 7.48 11.22 3.85
N ASP A 393 8.10 10.28 4.56
CA ASP A 393 8.71 9.08 4.01
C ASP A 393 7.63 8.22 3.34
N LEU A 394 6.43 8.11 3.92
CA LEU A 394 5.31 7.43 3.26
C LEU A 394 4.90 8.08 1.92
N ILE A 395 4.83 9.42 1.91
CA ILE A 395 4.51 10.27 0.74
C ILE A 395 5.58 10.11 -0.36
N VAL A 396 6.86 10.09 0.02
CA VAL A 396 8.02 10.17 -0.88
C VAL A 396 8.56 8.79 -1.28
N ASP A 397 8.44 7.79 -0.41
CA ASP A 397 9.06 6.46 -0.52
C ASP A 397 8.09 5.31 -0.85
N GLY A 398 6.88 5.61 -1.33
CA GLY A 398 5.91 4.60 -1.79
C GLY A 398 6.49 3.59 -2.78
N ARG A 399 6.98 2.46 -2.25
CA ARG A 399 7.37 1.28 -3.01
C ARG A 399 6.19 0.31 -2.96
N SER A 400 5.68 -0.08 -4.12
CA SER A 400 4.69 -1.14 -4.23
C SER A 400 5.39 -2.51 -4.10
N VAL A 401 5.79 -2.89 -2.89
CA VAL A 401 6.10 -4.31 -2.62
C VAL A 401 4.76 -5.04 -2.63
N THR A 402 4.71 -6.21 -3.26
CA THR A 402 3.48 -7.01 -3.37
C THR A 402 3.62 -8.26 -2.51
N LEU A 403 2.50 -8.85 -2.07
CA LEU A 403 2.57 -10.13 -1.37
C LEU A 403 3.24 -11.20 -2.25
N GLN A 404 3.04 -11.08 -3.57
CA GLN A 404 3.53 -12.04 -4.55
C GLN A 404 5.07 -12.09 -4.66
N SER A 405 5.76 -11.03 -4.23
CA SER A 405 7.22 -11.01 -4.19
C SER A 405 7.82 -11.66 -2.93
N THR A 406 6.99 -12.11 -1.98
CA THR A 406 7.50 -12.65 -0.71
C THR A 406 7.94 -14.13 -0.84
N PRO A 407 9.03 -14.55 -0.18
CA PRO A 407 9.50 -15.94 -0.20
C PRO A 407 8.46 -16.98 0.25
N VAL A 408 7.67 -16.70 1.29
CA VAL A 408 6.59 -17.57 1.77
C VAL A 408 5.55 -17.74 0.68
N TRP A 409 5.18 -16.65 0.00
CA TRP A 409 4.25 -16.74 -1.11
C TRP A 409 4.76 -17.61 -2.25
N GLN A 410 5.99 -17.36 -2.69
CA GLN A 410 6.63 -18.13 -3.76
C GLN A 410 6.71 -19.61 -3.39
N THR A 411 7.02 -19.92 -2.13
CA THR A 411 7.01 -21.28 -1.59
C THR A 411 5.62 -21.90 -1.73
N CYS A 412 4.56 -21.22 -1.27
CA CYS A 412 3.19 -21.71 -1.39
C CYS A 412 2.77 -21.93 -2.85
N ALA A 413 3.05 -20.96 -3.72
CA ALA A 413 2.74 -21.01 -5.15
C ALA A 413 3.47 -22.14 -5.88
N SER A 414 4.68 -22.49 -5.46
CA SER A 414 5.45 -23.60 -6.06
C SER A 414 4.86 -24.98 -5.78
N VAL A 415 4.05 -25.12 -4.72
CA VAL A 415 3.47 -26.40 -4.29
C VAL A 415 2.01 -26.52 -4.70
N ASN A 416 1.22 -25.48 -4.47
CA ASN A 416 -0.23 -25.52 -4.68
C ASN A 416 -0.78 -24.13 -5.02
N THR A 417 -1.41 -24.00 -6.20
CA THR A 417 -2.09 -22.76 -6.61
C THR A 417 -3.26 -22.42 -5.70
N GLU A 418 -3.97 -23.39 -5.12
CA GLU A 418 -5.06 -23.10 -4.17
C GLU A 418 -4.54 -22.56 -2.84
N LEU A 419 -3.39 -23.07 -2.35
CA LEU A 419 -2.74 -22.52 -1.15
C LEU A 419 -2.29 -21.09 -1.41
N ALA A 420 -1.78 -20.87 -2.61
CA ALA A 420 -1.48 -19.55 -3.07
C ALA A 420 -2.78 -18.71 -3.04
N ASP A 421 -3.78 -18.98 -3.85
CA ASP A 421 -4.99 -18.15 -3.92
C ASP A 421 -5.60 -17.84 -2.53
N ALA A 422 -5.54 -18.79 -1.58
CA ALA A 422 -5.92 -18.57 -0.18
C ALA A 422 -5.06 -17.53 0.58
N LEU A 423 -3.73 -17.50 0.43
CA LEU A 423 -2.88 -16.43 1.02
C LEU A 423 -3.12 -15.08 0.33
N GLY A 424 -3.35 -15.07 -0.98
CA GLY A 424 -3.76 -13.85 -1.69
C GLY A 424 -5.10 -13.31 -1.17
N ALA A 425 -6.01 -14.21 -0.77
CA ALA A 425 -7.26 -13.86 -0.12
C ALA A 425 -7.07 -13.30 1.30
N VAL A 426 -5.97 -13.61 2.01
CA VAL A 426 -5.66 -13.01 3.33
C VAL A 426 -5.42 -11.51 3.20
N GLU A 427 -4.62 -11.10 2.22
CA GLU A 427 -4.37 -9.69 1.91
C GLU A 427 -5.65 -9.00 1.41
N SER A 428 -6.42 -9.70 0.59
CA SER A 428 -7.73 -9.24 0.10
C SER A 428 -8.68 -8.91 1.24
N LEU A 429 -8.77 -9.81 2.21
CA LEU A 429 -9.63 -9.68 3.36
C LEU A 429 -9.13 -8.58 4.31
N ALA A 430 -7.82 -8.44 4.49
CA ALA A 430 -7.24 -7.34 5.25
C ALA A 430 -7.66 -6.00 4.63
N ALA A 431 -7.65 -5.90 3.30
CA ALA A 431 -8.01 -4.69 2.60
C ALA A 431 -9.51 -4.36 2.66
N SER A 432 -10.39 -5.38 2.67
CA SER A 432 -11.84 -5.17 2.67
C SER A 432 -12.45 -5.04 4.07
N ASP A 433 -11.96 -5.80 5.05
CA ASP A 433 -12.65 -5.99 6.34
C ASP A 433 -12.02 -5.18 7.48
N LEU A 434 -10.81 -4.67 7.29
CA LEU A 434 -10.21 -3.71 8.22
C LEU A 434 -10.61 -2.32 7.78
N THR A 435 -11.29 -1.58 8.65
CA THR A 435 -11.62 -0.17 8.41
C THR A 435 -11.15 0.61 9.62
N SER A 436 -10.26 1.57 9.39
CA SER A 436 -9.76 2.47 10.41
C SER A 436 -9.78 3.89 9.85
N ASP A 437 -10.21 4.85 10.68
CA ASP A 437 -10.07 6.26 10.37
C ASP A 437 -8.61 6.72 10.41
N PHE A 438 -7.68 5.86 10.86
CA PHE A 438 -6.25 6.14 10.91
C PHE A 438 -5.50 5.43 9.77
N PRO A 439 -5.03 6.16 8.75
CA PRO A 439 -4.33 5.62 7.57
C PRO A 439 -3.15 4.69 7.87
N PHE A 440 -2.34 5.01 8.88
CA PHE A 440 -1.14 4.23 9.22
C PHE A 440 -1.45 2.80 9.67
N VAL A 441 -2.67 2.54 10.17
CA VAL A 441 -3.06 1.20 10.63
C VAL A 441 -3.09 0.20 9.49
N HIS A 442 -3.58 0.63 8.32
CA HIS A 442 -3.57 -0.21 7.12
C HIS A 442 -2.17 -0.38 6.59
N GLU A 443 -1.46 0.73 6.41
CA GLU A 443 -0.11 0.70 5.86
C GLU A 443 0.84 -0.17 6.67
N ILE A 444 0.88 -0.02 8.00
CA ILE A 444 1.72 -0.83 8.87
C ILE A 444 1.36 -2.31 8.70
N LEU A 445 0.08 -2.66 8.61
CA LEU A 445 -0.32 -4.06 8.42
C LEU A 445 0.19 -4.60 7.08
N PHE A 446 -0.06 -3.90 5.97
CA PHE A 446 0.37 -4.36 4.65
C PHE A 446 1.88 -4.42 4.51
N GLN A 447 2.61 -3.42 5.01
CA GLN A 447 4.07 -3.48 5.07
C GLN A 447 4.53 -4.72 5.83
N ASN A 448 3.91 -5.02 6.98
CA ASN A 448 4.26 -6.19 7.78
C ASN A 448 3.90 -7.52 7.10
N LEU A 449 2.76 -7.60 6.42
CA LEU A 449 2.37 -8.75 5.61
C LEU A 449 3.34 -8.99 4.44
N ARG A 450 3.93 -7.93 3.89
CA ARG A 450 4.82 -7.96 2.71
C ARG A 450 6.31 -7.93 3.06
N SER A 451 6.63 -7.79 4.34
CA SER A 451 8.00 -7.71 4.85
C SER A 451 8.60 -9.08 5.14
N GLU A 452 9.90 -9.12 5.41
CA GLU A 452 10.65 -10.33 5.75
C GLU A 452 10.45 -11.42 4.69
N ALA A 453 9.83 -12.54 5.08
CA ALA A 453 9.49 -13.62 4.19
C ALA A 453 8.02 -13.63 3.76
N GLY A 454 7.16 -12.79 4.33
CA GLY A 454 5.71 -12.80 4.13
C GLY A 454 4.90 -13.35 5.32
N PRO A 455 3.59 -13.62 5.14
CA PRO A 455 2.67 -13.92 6.23
C PRO A 455 2.72 -15.40 6.64
N PHE A 456 3.76 -15.76 7.38
CA PHE A 456 4.09 -17.15 7.70
C PHE A 456 3.05 -17.89 8.56
N GLN A 457 2.40 -17.23 9.53
CA GLN A 457 1.40 -17.90 10.37
C GLN A 457 0.12 -18.19 9.59
N ALA A 458 -0.28 -17.25 8.73
CA ALA A 458 -1.37 -17.50 7.78
C ALA A 458 -1.04 -18.68 6.86
N ALA A 459 0.16 -18.71 6.27
CA ALA A 459 0.60 -19.79 5.39
C ALA A 459 0.65 -21.15 6.10
N LEU A 460 1.18 -21.20 7.34
CA LEU A 460 1.27 -22.41 8.15
C LEU A 460 -0.11 -22.98 8.49
N PHE A 461 -1.06 -22.12 8.89
CA PHE A 461 -2.45 -22.54 9.14
C PHE A 461 -3.10 -23.10 7.87
N LEU A 462 -3.02 -22.36 6.74
CA LEU A 462 -3.66 -22.76 5.48
C LEU A 462 -3.03 -24.04 4.91
N ALA A 463 -1.71 -24.18 4.98
CA ALA A 463 -1.00 -25.38 4.57
C ALA A 463 -1.38 -26.58 5.43
N SER A 464 -1.50 -26.42 6.75
CA SER A 464 -1.97 -27.48 7.63
C SER A 464 -3.41 -27.87 7.30
N PHE A 465 -4.31 -26.89 7.17
CA PHE A 465 -5.71 -27.13 6.83
C PHE A 465 -5.86 -27.91 5.52
N GLN A 466 -5.14 -27.53 4.48
CA GLN A 466 -5.15 -28.23 3.20
C GLN A 466 -4.47 -29.61 3.26
N ALA A 467 -3.38 -29.77 4.02
CA ALA A 467 -2.71 -31.06 4.18
C ALA A 467 -3.67 -32.13 4.71
N PHE A 468 -4.62 -31.75 5.57
CA PHE A 468 -5.67 -32.62 6.11
C PHE A 468 -6.97 -32.61 5.27
N GLY A 469 -6.96 -32.10 4.04
CA GLY A 469 -8.07 -32.16 3.09
C GLY A 469 -9.06 -31.00 3.16
N GLY A 470 -8.79 -29.97 3.96
CA GLY A 470 -9.60 -28.77 4.04
C GLY A 470 -9.51 -27.91 2.78
N LYS A 471 -10.64 -27.27 2.39
CA LYS A 471 -10.70 -26.30 1.29
C LYS A 471 -10.97 -24.91 1.84
N PRO A 472 -10.01 -23.97 1.81
CA PRO A 472 -10.16 -22.67 2.44
C PRO A 472 -11.37 -21.91 1.92
N SER A 473 -12.24 -21.48 2.83
CA SER A 473 -13.29 -20.50 2.54
C SER A 473 -12.93 -19.14 3.15
N ARG A 474 -13.81 -18.15 3.01
CA ARG A 474 -13.66 -16.85 3.70
C ARG A 474 -13.47 -17.02 5.20
N ARG A 475 -14.06 -18.05 5.81
CA ARG A 475 -13.94 -18.34 7.25
C ARG A 475 -12.48 -18.68 7.61
N GLU A 476 -11.88 -19.62 6.90
CA GLU A 476 -10.49 -20.06 7.15
C GLU A 476 -9.50 -18.95 6.81
N VAL A 477 -9.73 -18.20 5.73
CA VAL A 477 -8.92 -17.01 5.39
C VAL A 477 -9.01 -15.94 6.48
N SER A 478 -10.17 -15.76 7.12
CA SER A 478 -10.33 -14.84 8.25
C SER A 478 -9.52 -15.25 9.48
N LEU A 479 -9.46 -16.55 9.77
CA LEU A 479 -8.62 -17.08 10.84
C LEU A 479 -7.14 -16.94 10.52
N ALA A 480 -6.74 -17.23 9.27
CA ALA A 480 -5.37 -17.06 8.80
C ALA A 480 -4.91 -15.60 9.01
N LEU A 481 -5.73 -14.63 8.62
CA LEU A 481 -5.47 -13.21 8.86
C LEU A 481 -5.38 -12.88 10.36
N ALA A 482 -6.29 -13.40 11.18
CA ALA A 482 -6.28 -13.14 12.62
C ALA A 482 -5.01 -13.69 13.31
N LEU A 483 -4.56 -14.89 12.94
CA LEU A 483 -3.30 -15.47 13.43
C LEU A 483 -2.10 -14.60 13.05
N GLU A 484 -2.08 -14.15 11.79
CA GLU A 484 -1.02 -13.28 11.29
C GLU A 484 -1.02 -11.90 11.96
N MET A 485 -2.19 -11.31 12.21
CA MET A 485 -2.33 -10.05 12.93
C MET A 485 -1.82 -10.14 14.37
N VAL A 486 -2.06 -11.25 15.07
CA VAL A 486 -1.50 -11.47 16.41
C VAL A 486 0.03 -11.51 16.37
N ARG A 487 0.63 -12.16 15.36
CA ARG A 487 2.09 -12.12 15.16
C ARG A 487 2.59 -10.70 14.89
N ILE A 488 1.93 -9.98 13.97
CA ILE A 488 2.33 -8.63 13.57
C ILE A 488 2.21 -7.65 14.73
N ALA A 489 1.20 -7.77 15.58
CA ALA A 489 1.00 -6.93 16.76
C ALA A 489 2.18 -6.95 17.75
N GLN A 490 3.05 -7.94 17.66
CA GLN A 490 4.21 -8.02 18.53
C GLN A 490 5.38 -7.17 18.05
N ARG A 491 5.48 -6.93 16.74
CA ARG A 491 6.65 -6.29 16.12
C ARG A 491 6.82 -4.82 16.50
N PRO A 492 5.76 -3.99 16.54
CA PRO A 492 5.90 -2.59 16.94
C PRO A 492 6.40 -2.44 18.39
N LEU A 493 6.08 -3.40 19.29
CA LEU A 493 6.56 -3.42 20.67
C LEU A 493 8.07 -3.70 20.76
N VAL A 494 8.64 -4.47 19.84
CA VAL A 494 10.08 -4.74 19.77
C VAL A 494 10.87 -3.55 19.21
N GLN A 495 10.22 -2.70 18.40
CA GLN A 495 10.81 -1.51 17.78
C GLN A 495 10.67 -0.23 18.62
N LEU A 496 10.25 -0.34 19.88
CA LEU A 496 10.24 0.80 20.80
C LEU A 496 11.69 1.28 21.02
N GLY A 497 12.02 2.40 20.40
CA GLY A 497 13.31 3.07 20.46
C GLY A 497 13.32 4.10 21.58
N ASP A 498 14.34 4.02 22.43
CA ASP A 498 14.61 4.93 23.55
C ASP A 498 15.12 6.30 23.07
N ASP A 499 14.40 6.96 22.15
CA ASP A 499 14.73 8.33 21.77
C ASP A 499 14.05 9.31 22.75
N SER A 500 14.76 9.54 23.86
CA SER A 500 14.57 10.59 24.86
C SER A 500 13.37 10.42 25.80
N GLN A 501 13.61 9.79 26.96
CA GLN A 501 12.65 9.65 28.06
C GLN A 501 12.12 10.98 28.66
N HIS A 502 12.48 12.14 28.09
CA HIS A 502 12.10 13.46 28.60
C HIS A 502 11.52 14.44 27.56
N THR A 503 11.36 14.05 26.29
CA THR A 503 10.65 14.90 25.32
C THR A 503 9.23 14.41 25.08
N ASP A 504 8.29 15.31 24.77
CA ASP A 504 6.93 14.92 24.37
C ASP A 504 6.93 14.06 23.09
N GLN A 505 8.00 14.14 22.32
CA GLN A 505 8.26 13.41 21.08
C GLN A 505 8.58 11.92 21.32
N GLY A 506 9.45 11.61 22.28
CA GLY A 506 9.74 10.22 22.67
C GLY A 506 8.50 9.49 23.21
N LYS A 507 7.62 10.21 23.93
CA LYS A 507 6.35 9.67 24.42
C LYS A 507 5.37 9.32 23.29
N LEU A 508 5.24 10.19 22.28
CA LEU A 508 4.39 9.96 21.11
C LEU A 508 4.92 8.81 20.24
N ASN A 509 6.23 8.74 20.02
CA ASN A 509 6.86 7.68 19.24
C ASN A 509 6.64 6.29 19.86
N ASN A 510 6.55 6.20 21.19
CA ASN A 510 6.29 4.94 21.88
C ASN A 510 4.80 4.61 22.00
N ALA A 511 3.92 5.62 22.04
CA ALA A 511 2.47 5.39 22.16
C ALA A 511 1.86 4.77 20.90
N LEU A 512 2.31 5.18 19.71
CA LEU A 512 1.72 4.74 18.45
C LEU A 512 1.92 3.23 18.16
N PRO A 513 3.14 2.66 18.29
CA PRO A 513 3.36 1.22 18.21
C PRO A 513 2.48 0.41 19.18
N ILE A 514 2.33 0.88 20.42
CA ILE A 514 1.49 0.23 21.44
C ILE A 514 0.02 0.24 20.99
N LEU A 515 -0.51 1.39 20.59
CA LEU A 515 -1.91 1.52 20.17
C LEU A 515 -2.22 0.70 18.90
N VAL A 516 -1.30 0.64 17.95
CA VAL A 516 -1.44 -0.19 16.74
C VAL A 516 -1.45 -1.68 17.10
N SER A 517 -0.61 -2.08 18.04
CA SER A 517 -0.54 -3.46 18.54
C SER A 517 -1.85 -3.86 19.24
N ASP A 518 -2.35 -3.00 20.13
CA ASP A 518 -3.63 -3.19 20.82
C ASP A 518 -4.80 -3.27 19.84
N TYR A 519 -4.79 -2.41 18.82
CA TYR A 519 -5.79 -2.43 17.75
C TYR A 519 -5.76 -3.75 16.99
N TYR A 520 -4.59 -4.25 16.56
CA TYR A 520 -4.51 -5.50 15.81
C TYR A 520 -4.94 -6.73 16.62
N VAL A 521 -4.56 -6.83 17.89
CA VAL A 521 -5.03 -7.92 18.76
C VAL A 521 -6.55 -7.84 18.93
N SER A 522 -7.08 -6.65 19.23
CA SER A 522 -8.53 -6.44 19.41
C SER A 522 -9.30 -6.77 18.14
N GLN A 523 -8.76 -6.40 16.98
CA GLN A 523 -9.38 -6.63 15.68
C GLN A 523 -9.33 -8.11 15.28
N ALA A 524 -8.21 -8.80 15.52
CA ALA A 524 -8.11 -10.25 15.32
C ALA A 524 -9.16 -11.02 16.17
N LEU A 525 -9.35 -10.60 17.43
CA LEU A 525 -10.39 -11.16 18.30
C LEU A 525 -11.80 -10.85 17.79
N TRP A 526 -12.08 -9.62 17.38
CA TRP A 526 -13.39 -9.22 16.84
C TRP A 526 -13.74 -9.96 15.54
N MET A 527 -12.79 -10.08 14.61
CA MET A 527 -12.97 -10.84 13.37
C MET A 527 -13.32 -12.30 13.68
N SER A 528 -12.66 -12.88 14.69
CA SER A 528 -12.89 -14.23 15.16
C SER A 528 -14.26 -14.42 15.81
N CYS A 529 -14.77 -13.42 16.53
CA CYS A 529 -16.13 -13.42 17.06
C CYS A 529 -17.18 -13.51 15.96
N ARG A 530 -16.99 -12.76 14.87
CA ARG A 530 -17.96 -12.70 13.76
C ARG A 530 -18.02 -13.98 12.93
N THR A 531 -16.93 -14.74 12.87
CA THR A 531 -16.76 -15.79 11.84
C THR A 531 -16.39 -17.18 12.38
N LEU A 532 -15.77 -17.30 13.56
CA LEU A 532 -15.08 -18.53 13.98
C LEU A 532 -15.68 -19.24 15.20
N GLY A 533 -16.44 -18.53 16.05
CA GLY A 533 -17.07 -19.08 17.25
C GLY A 533 -16.20 -19.02 18.52
N ALA A 534 -16.82 -19.28 19.67
CA ALA A 534 -16.23 -19.01 21.00
C ALA A 534 -14.96 -19.81 21.32
N GLN A 535 -14.86 -21.07 20.87
CA GLN A 535 -13.71 -21.91 21.18
C GLN A 535 -12.44 -21.44 20.43
N THR A 536 -12.58 -21.04 19.16
CA THR A 536 -11.48 -20.48 18.38
C THR A 536 -11.05 -19.12 18.94
N MET A 537 -12.00 -18.28 19.35
CA MET A 537 -11.74 -17.01 20.03
C MET A 537 -10.95 -17.21 21.32
N LYS A 538 -11.32 -18.20 22.15
CA LYS A 538 -10.56 -18.54 23.37
C LYS A 538 -9.11 -18.93 23.08
N ARG A 539 -8.89 -19.73 22.02
CA ARG A 539 -7.54 -20.14 21.61
C ARG A 539 -6.71 -18.96 21.11
N LEU A 540 -7.29 -18.06 20.31
CA LEU A 540 -6.61 -16.85 19.83
C LEU A 540 -6.28 -15.87 20.97
N ALA A 541 -7.21 -15.66 21.91
CA ALA A 541 -6.95 -14.84 23.08
C ALA A 541 -5.80 -15.40 23.93
N ARG A 542 -5.81 -16.72 24.17
CA ARG A 542 -4.71 -17.38 24.88
C ARG A 542 -3.39 -17.28 24.11
N LEU A 543 -3.44 -17.36 22.79
CA LEU A 543 -2.27 -17.20 21.95
C LEU A 543 -1.65 -15.80 22.09
N ALA A 544 -2.48 -14.75 22.05
CA ALA A 544 -2.00 -13.38 22.25
C ALA A 544 -1.32 -13.20 23.63
N CYS A 545 -1.89 -13.78 24.70
CA CYS A 545 -1.26 -13.77 26.03
C CYS A 545 0.11 -14.49 26.02
N ASN A 546 0.15 -15.74 25.55
CA ASN A 546 1.37 -16.55 25.54
C ASN A 546 2.49 -15.87 24.74
N ALA A 547 2.13 -15.26 23.62
CA ALA A 547 3.09 -14.60 22.78
C ALA A 547 3.67 -13.35 23.46
N GLY A 548 2.87 -12.58 24.21
CA GLY A 548 3.37 -11.48 25.04
C GLY A 548 4.27 -11.96 26.18
N GLU A 549 3.87 -13.02 26.89
CA GLU A 549 4.69 -13.64 27.94
C GLU A 549 6.04 -14.16 27.41
N GLY A 550 6.06 -14.74 26.20
CA GLY A 550 7.29 -15.19 25.55
C GLY A 550 8.31 -14.06 25.36
N LEU A 551 7.85 -12.89 24.89
CA LEU A 551 8.72 -11.71 24.76
C LEU A 551 9.23 -11.20 26.10
N MET A 552 8.39 -11.22 27.15
CA MET A 552 8.83 -10.86 28.50
C MET A 552 9.93 -11.81 29.02
N ARG A 553 9.79 -13.11 28.74
CA ARG A 553 10.83 -14.09 29.08
C ARG A 553 12.10 -13.91 28.28
N GLU A 554 12.02 -13.54 27.00
CA GLU A 554 13.19 -13.23 26.18
C GLU A 554 13.99 -12.05 26.77
N LEU A 555 13.32 -11.01 27.27
CA LEU A 555 13.97 -9.87 27.95
C LEU A 555 14.73 -10.29 29.21
N GLU A 556 14.23 -11.30 29.92
CA GLU A 556 14.81 -11.80 31.16
C GLU A 556 15.81 -12.95 30.94
N SER A 557 16.14 -13.31 29.69
CA SER A 557 16.95 -14.49 29.37
C SER A 557 18.46 -14.19 29.34
N PRO A 558 19.25 -14.55 30.38
CA PRO A 558 20.68 -14.25 30.42
C PRO A 558 21.53 -15.20 29.57
N THR A 559 20.97 -16.30 29.06
CA THR A 559 21.71 -17.31 28.29
C THR A 559 21.03 -17.65 26.97
N PRO A 560 21.78 -18.10 25.94
CA PRO A 560 21.17 -18.53 24.67
C PRO A 560 20.18 -19.68 24.83
N ALA A 561 20.40 -20.60 25.78
CA ALA A 561 19.48 -21.71 26.02
C ALA A 561 18.11 -21.22 26.54
N GLN A 562 18.11 -20.30 27.51
CA GLN A 562 16.89 -19.69 28.03
C GLN A 562 16.19 -18.84 26.98
N PHE A 563 16.97 -18.13 26.14
CA PHE A 563 16.43 -17.38 25.01
C PHE A 563 15.70 -18.31 24.02
N LEU A 564 16.32 -19.41 23.60
CA LEU A 564 15.69 -20.38 22.69
C LEU A 564 14.41 -21.00 23.29
N GLU A 565 14.41 -21.27 24.60
CA GLU A 565 13.21 -21.74 25.30
C GLU A 565 12.10 -20.68 25.30
N ALA A 566 12.43 -19.43 25.59
CA ALA A 566 11.48 -18.31 25.55
C ALA A 566 10.92 -18.10 24.13
N THR A 567 11.77 -18.19 23.10
CA THR A 567 11.36 -18.12 21.69
C THR A 567 10.44 -19.27 21.31
N ALA A 568 10.68 -20.49 21.80
CA ALA A 568 9.78 -21.62 21.60
C ALA A 568 8.42 -21.42 22.29
N GLN A 569 8.41 -20.85 23.50
CA GLN A 569 7.17 -20.55 24.24
C GLN A 569 6.37 -19.37 23.65
N GLY A 570 7.03 -18.44 22.96
CA GLY A 570 6.41 -17.32 22.26
C GLY A 570 6.07 -17.64 20.80
N ALA A 571 7.06 -17.51 19.92
CA ALA A 571 6.90 -17.67 18.47
C ALA A 571 6.61 -19.13 18.06
N GLY A 572 7.24 -20.10 18.73
CA GLY A 572 6.94 -21.52 18.51
C GLY A 572 5.47 -21.83 18.82
N MET A 573 4.96 -21.38 19.96
CA MET A 573 3.55 -21.56 20.34
C MET A 573 2.56 -20.96 19.33
N GLN A 574 2.90 -19.84 18.68
CA GLN A 574 2.08 -19.32 17.57
C GLN A 574 2.01 -20.30 16.41
N GLY A 575 3.14 -20.84 15.99
CA GLY A 575 3.18 -21.87 14.95
C GLY A 575 2.43 -23.14 15.35
N ALA A 576 2.56 -23.57 16.60
CA ALA A 576 1.87 -24.72 17.16
C ALA A 576 0.34 -24.56 17.07
N VAL A 577 -0.18 -23.40 17.48
CA VAL A 577 -1.62 -23.10 17.42
C VAL A 577 -2.11 -23.01 15.98
N ALA A 578 -1.36 -22.35 15.08
CA ALA A 578 -1.72 -22.24 13.67
C ALA A 578 -1.84 -23.61 13.01
N ALA A 579 -0.81 -24.46 13.15
CA ALA A 579 -0.79 -25.78 12.55
C ALA A 579 -1.87 -26.71 13.15
N ARG A 580 -2.05 -26.70 14.48
CA ARG A 580 -3.07 -27.49 15.16
C ARG A 580 -4.50 -27.09 14.75
N LEU A 581 -4.78 -25.79 14.68
CA LEU A 581 -6.09 -25.30 14.25
C LEU A 581 -6.41 -25.73 12.81
N GLY A 582 -5.42 -25.67 11.92
CA GLY A 582 -5.57 -26.16 10.54
C GLY A 582 -5.96 -27.64 10.53
N ALA A 583 -5.25 -28.48 11.28
CA ALA A 583 -5.55 -29.90 11.37
C ALA A 583 -6.94 -30.19 11.98
N GLU A 584 -7.26 -29.59 13.13
CA GLU A 584 -8.55 -29.79 13.82
C GLU A 584 -9.73 -29.34 12.95
N MET A 585 -9.62 -28.19 12.27
CA MET A 585 -10.70 -27.67 11.42
C MET A 585 -10.91 -28.49 10.16
N ALA A 586 -9.88 -29.15 9.65
CA ALA A 586 -9.97 -30.08 8.52
C ALA A 586 -10.51 -31.47 8.95
N GLY A 587 -10.72 -31.70 10.25
CA GLY A 587 -11.26 -32.95 10.78
C GLY A 587 -10.21 -34.00 11.13
N ALA A 588 -8.94 -33.60 11.34
CA ALA A 588 -7.89 -34.50 11.77
C ALA A 588 -8.18 -35.09 13.17
N ASP A 589 -7.72 -36.32 13.41
CA ASP A 589 -7.78 -36.93 14.74
C ASP A 589 -6.80 -36.25 15.73
N THR A 590 -6.94 -36.58 17.02
CA THR A 590 -6.13 -35.95 18.07
C THR A 590 -4.63 -36.21 17.91
N ALA A 591 -4.23 -37.40 17.45
CA ALA A 591 -2.81 -37.74 17.27
C ALA A 591 -2.19 -36.91 16.14
N SER A 592 -2.90 -36.81 15.02
CA SER A 592 -2.51 -36.02 13.85
C SER A 592 -2.49 -34.51 14.17
N ALA A 593 -3.48 -34.03 14.92
CA ALA A 593 -3.51 -32.64 15.38
C ALA A 593 -2.35 -32.32 16.34
N SER A 594 -1.97 -33.25 17.21
CA SER A 594 -0.79 -33.11 18.08
C SER A 594 0.53 -33.18 17.31
N ALA A 595 0.63 -34.01 16.26
CA ALA A 595 1.80 -34.02 15.38
C ALA A 595 1.93 -32.69 14.61
N ALA A 596 0.81 -32.15 14.11
CA ALA A 596 0.77 -30.83 13.49
C ALA A 596 1.15 -29.71 14.47
N GLU A 597 0.72 -29.80 15.74
CA GLU A 597 1.12 -28.86 16.80
C GLU A 597 2.63 -28.89 17.05
N ALA A 598 3.23 -30.08 17.19
CA ALA A 598 4.67 -30.24 17.39
C ALA A 598 5.48 -29.74 16.19
N TYR A 599 5.03 -30.07 14.97
CA TYR A 599 5.56 -29.55 13.73
C TYR A 599 5.53 -28.01 13.72
N GLY A 600 4.37 -27.43 14.02
CA GLY A 600 4.13 -25.99 14.04
C GLY A 600 5.03 -25.28 15.06
N SER A 601 5.22 -25.88 16.24
CA SER A 601 6.10 -25.36 17.28
C SER A 601 7.53 -25.22 16.79
N ALA A 602 8.09 -26.31 16.27
CA ALA A 602 9.47 -26.34 15.79
C ALA A 602 9.69 -25.37 14.62
N ILE A 603 8.79 -25.36 13.63
CA ILE A 603 8.97 -24.49 12.47
C ILE A 603 8.72 -23.01 12.77
N GLY A 604 7.80 -22.69 13.69
CA GLY A 604 7.58 -21.33 14.17
C GLY A 604 8.84 -20.75 14.84
N THR A 605 9.53 -21.55 15.66
CA THR A 605 10.82 -21.18 16.26
C THR A 605 11.91 -21.00 15.21
N ALA A 606 12.06 -21.95 14.28
CA ALA A 606 13.04 -21.85 13.19
C ALA A 606 12.84 -20.58 12.35
N TYR A 607 11.58 -20.27 12.01
CA TYR A 607 11.22 -19.08 11.26
C TYR A 607 11.61 -17.79 11.99
N ARG A 608 11.32 -17.69 13.30
CA ARG A 608 11.71 -16.54 14.13
C ARG A 608 13.22 -16.30 14.12
N ILE A 609 14.01 -17.37 14.29
CA ILE A 609 15.48 -17.31 14.27
C ILE A 609 15.99 -16.88 12.88
N SER A 610 15.39 -17.41 11.80
CA SER A 610 15.77 -17.03 10.43
C SER A 610 15.55 -15.54 10.15
N ASN A 611 14.46 -14.96 10.68
CA ASN A 611 14.19 -13.53 10.54
C ASN A 611 15.12 -12.67 11.41
N ASP A 612 15.55 -13.14 12.58
CA ASP A 612 16.59 -12.45 13.36
C ASP A 612 17.93 -12.37 12.61
N ILE A 613 18.32 -13.45 11.92
CA ILE A 613 19.52 -13.46 11.07
C ILE A 613 19.36 -12.46 9.93
N ARG A 614 18.24 -12.51 9.20
CA ARG A 614 17.97 -11.56 8.11
C ARG A 614 17.91 -10.13 8.61
N ALA A 615 17.40 -9.89 9.81
CA ALA A 615 17.31 -8.55 10.37
C ALA A 615 18.68 -7.88 10.52
N LEU A 616 19.73 -8.66 10.77
CA LEU A 616 21.10 -8.14 10.84
C LEU A 616 21.79 -8.01 9.48
N LEU A 617 21.39 -8.80 8.48
CA LEU A 617 22.13 -8.95 7.22
C LEU A 617 21.48 -8.27 6.01
N VAL A 618 20.16 -8.05 6.02
CA VAL A 618 19.40 -7.62 4.83
C VAL A 618 18.52 -6.41 5.16
N ASP A 619 18.58 -5.41 4.29
CA ASP A 619 17.66 -4.27 4.32
C ASP A 619 16.24 -4.75 4.02
N ASP A 620 15.28 -4.37 4.86
CA ASP A 620 13.87 -4.65 4.64
C ASP A 620 13.24 -3.47 3.89
N HIS A 621 13.11 -3.62 2.58
CA HIS A 621 12.56 -2.57 1.71
C HIS A 621 11.06 -2.31 1.89
N ALA A 622 10.31 -3.23 2.52
CA ALA A 622 8.88 -3.05 2.77
C ALA A 622 8.64 -2.16 3.99
N THR A 623 9.46 -2.32 5.05
CA THR A 623 9.38 -1.49 6.27
C THR A 623 10.37 -0.31 6.29
N GLY A 624 11.32 -0.27 5.33
CA GLY A 624 12.40 0.71 5.32
C GLY A 624 13.49 0.45 6.38
N ARG A 625 13.43 -0.67 7.09
CA ARG A 625 14.38 -1.02 8.15
C ARG A 625 15.72 -1.41 7.54
N ARG A 626 16.80 -0.75 7.96
CA ARG A 626 18.17 -1.06 7.54
C ARG A 626 18.67 -2.34 8.23
N ALA A 627 19.51 -3.09 7.54
CA ALA A 627 20.25 -4.21 8.10
C ALA A 627 21.05 -3.77 9.35
N GLY A 628 21.04 -4.60 10.39
CA GLY A 628 21.86 -4.38 11.58
C GLY A 628 21.24 -3.47 12.63
N THR A 629 20.13 -2.77 12.35
CA THR A 629 19.45 -1.92 13.32
C THR A 629 18.84 -2.76 14.45
N ILE A 630 19.23 -2.45 15.70
CA ILE A 630 18.73 -3.07 16.94
C ILE A 630 18.20 -2.00 17.90
N THR A 631 17.43 -2.40 18.91
CA THR A 631 16.90 -1.50 19.95
C THR A 631 17.45 -1.89 21.32
N ALA A 632 17.68 -0.91 22.20
CA ALA A 632 18.15 -1.18 23.57
C ALA A 632 17.03 -1.66 24.52
N ALA A 633 15.77 -1.31 24.23
CA ALA A 633 14.62 -1.53 25.12
C ALA A 633 13.79 -2.79 24.81
N GLY A 634 14.23 -3.63 23.85
CA GLY A 634 13.49 -4.81 23.39
C GLY A 634 14.30 -6.11 23.41
N PRO A 635 13.65 -7.27 23.15
CA PRO A 635 14.33 -8.54 22.94
C PRO A 635 15.39 -8.43 21.85
N GLN A 636 16.58 -8.97 22.11
CA GLN A 636 17.69 -8.93 21.15
C GLN A 636 17.56 -10.05 20.12
N PRO A 637 17.98 -9.82 18.86
CA PRO A 637 17.91 -10.86 17.84
C PRO A 637 18.87 -12.02 18.17
N ALA A 638 18.48 -13.24 17.83
CA ALA A 638 19.23 -14.46 18.19
C ALA A 638 20.75 -14.36 17.94
N PRO A 639 21.26 -13.87 16.78
CA PRO A 639 22.70 -13.81 16.57
C PRO A 639 23.44 -12.90 17.55
N LEU A 640 22.79 -11.83 18.00
CA LEU A 640 23.36 -10.94 19.00
C LEU A 640 23.39 -11.60 20.39
N VAL A 641 22.33 -12.33 20.77
CA VAL A 641 22.30 -13.10 22.02
C VAL A 641 23.42 -14.15 22.05
N PHE A 642 23.61 -14.91 20.98
CA PHE A 642 24.72 -15.86 20.87
C PHE A 642 26.08 -15.16 20.91
N ALA A 643 26.23 -14.03 20.21
CA ALA A 643 27.49 -13.27 20.21
C ALA A 643 27.83 -12.67 21.59
N MET A 644 26.85 -12.14 22.32
CA MET A 644 27.03 -11.60 23.67
C MET A 644 27.45 -12.69 24.67
N ALA A 645 26.93 -13.91 24.50
CA ALA A 645 27.33 -15.05 25.32
C ALA A 645 28.75 -15.54 24.98
N ALA A 646 29.16 -15.46 23.71
CA ALA A 646 30.49 -15.86 23.26
C ALA A 646 31.57 -14.82 23.60
N ALA A 647 31.23 -13.53 23.59
CA ALA A 647 32.16 -12.42 23.72
C ALA A 647 31.54 -11.25 24.51
N PRO A 648 31.94 -11.03 25.79
CA PRO A 648 31.32 -10.03 26.65
C PRO A 648 31.43 -8.57 26.18
N ASP A 649 32.44 -8.25 25.35
CA ASP A 649 32.63 -6.93 24.74
C ASP A 649 31.52 -6.57 23.75
N VAL A 650 30.86 -7.56 23.14
CA VAL A 650 29.73 -7.36 22.23
C VAL A 650 28.58 -6.63 22.91
N THR A 651 28.33 -6.89 24.20
CA THR A 651 27.29 -6.20 24.98
C THR A 651 27.55 -4.68 25.06
N ALA A 652 28.80 -4.29 25.32
CA ALA A 652 29.18 -2.89 25.37
C ALA A 652 29.13 -2.23 23.99
N MET A 653 29.50 -2.98 22.93
CA MET A 653 29.39 -2.52 21.55
C MET A 653 27.93 -2.32 21.13
N ALA A 654 27.03 -3.24 21.48
CA ALA A 654 25.62 -3.15 21.17
C ALA A 654 24.99 -1.90 21.82
N LYS A 655 25.28 -1.67 23.10
CA LYS A 655 24.84 -0.46 23.81
C LYS A 655 25.34 0.81 23.11
N ARG A 656 26.63 0.88 22.77
CA ARG A 656 27.22 2.02 22.07
C ARG A 656 26.58 2.22 20.69
N ALA A 657 26.36 1.15 19.94
CA ALA A 657 25.74 1.21 18.61
C ALA A 657 24.33 1.79 18.67
N CYS A 658 23.54 1.44 19.69
CA CYS A 658 22.24 2.07 19.94
C CYS A 658 22.35 3.57 20.27
N GLU A 659 23.37 3.97 21.05
CA GLU A 659 23.59 5.38 21.42
C GLU A 659 24.11 6.24 20.25
N THR A 660 24.93 5.67 19.37
CA THR A 660 25.55 6.40 18.24
C THR A 660 24.84 6.19 16.91
N ASN A 661 23.88 5.27 16.85
CA ASN A 661 23.21 4.82 15.62
C ASN A 661 24.18 4.24 14.57
N GLU A 662 25.29 3.64 15.01
CA GLU A 662 26.33 3.05 14.15
C GLU A 662 26.42 1.53 14.34
N PHE A 663 25.75 0.77 13.48
CA PHE A 663 25.60 -0.70 13.62
C PHE A 663 26.62 -1.53 12.84
N ASP A 664 27.29 -0.96 11.84
CA ASP A 664 28.16 -1.73 10.92
C ASP A 664 29.32 -2.45 11.65
N ALA A 665 29.91 -1.80 12.66
CA ALA A 665 30.97 -2.40 13.46
C ALA A 665 30.46 -3.53 14.36
N LEU A 666 29.24 -3.40 14.89
CA LEU A 666 28.59 -4.44 15.69
C LEU A 666 28.31 -5.69 14.84
N VAL A 667 27.71 -5.52 13.66
CA VAL A 667 27.38 -6.64 12.77
C VAL A 667 28.63 -7.41 12.36
N ARG A 668 29.74 -6.73 12.06
CA ARG A 668 31.03 -7.37 11.80
C ARG A 668 31.50 -8.20 13.00
N LYS A 669 31.44 -7.64 14.21
CA LYS A 669 31.86 -8.36 15.42
C LYS A 669 30.98 -9.57 15.72
N VAL A 670 29.66 -9.44 15.60
CA VAL A 670 28.69 -10.54 15.76
C VAL A 670 28.99 -11.69 14.79
N THR A 671 29.39 -11.36 13.56
CA THR A 671 29.79 -12.34 12.55
C THR A 671 31.11 -13.02 12.92
N GLU A 672 32.12 -12.24 13.31
CA GLU A 672 33.47 -12.72 13.71
C GLU A 672 33.42 -13.71 14.88
N VAL A 673 32.61 -13.43 15.90
CA VAL A 673 32.48 -14.30 17.09
C VAL A 673 31.53 -15.48 16.89
N GLY A 674 31.01 -15.65 15.67
CA GLY A 674 30.20 -16.81 15.29
C GLY A 674 28.72 -16.72 15.63
N GLY A 675 28.20 -15.58 16.09
CA GLY A 675 26.79 -15.43 16.48
C GLY A 675 25.80 -15.78 15.35
N ILE A 676 26.13 -15.41 14.11
CA ILE A 676 25.35 -15.78 12.91
C ILE A 676 25.37 -17.29 12.70
N ARG A 677 26.54 -17.92 12.77
CA ARG A 677 26.69 -19.37 12.57
C ARG A 677 25.94 -20.17 13.62
N MET A 678 26.08 -19.83 14.89
CA MET A 678 25.37 -20.49 15.99
C MET A 678 23.85 -20.38 15.85
N SER A 679 23.36 -19.25 15.32
CA SER A 679 21.94 -19.07 15.03
C SER A 679 21.45 -19.94 13.87
N ILE A 680 22.27 -20.11 12.83
CA ILE A 680 21.98 -21.02 11.71
C ILE A 680 21.90 -22.47 12.23
N ASP A 681 22.87 -22.90 13.04
CA ASP A 681 22.89 -24.25 13.60
C ASP A 681 21.64 -24.52 14.47
N ALA A 682 21.22 -23.54 15.27
CA ALA A 682 19.97 -23.62 16.03
C ALA A 682 18.75 -23.72 15.10
N CYS A 683 18.68 -22.90 14.04
CA CYS A 683 17.61 -22.94 13.05
C CYS A 683 17.53 -24.32 12.36
N GLU A 684 18.66 -24.88 11.94
CA GLU A 684 18.76 -26.22 11.34
C GLU A 684 18.25 -27.31 12.29
N GLY A 685 18.58 -27.23 13.58
CA GLY A 685 18.08 -28.14 14.61
C GLY A 685 16.56 -28.16 14.70
N TYR A 686 15.92 -26.99 14.72
CA TYR A 686 14.46 -26.87 14.75
C TYR A 686 13.80 -27.30 13.44
N VAL A 687 14.40 -27.02 12.29
CA VAL A 687 13.89 -27.53 10.99
C VAL A 687 13.96 -29.06 10.93
N ALA A 688 15.04 -29.65 11.43
CA ALA A 688 15.17 -31.10 11.51
C ALA A 688 14.12 -31.72 12.45
N GLU A 689 13.80 -31.06 13.57
CA GLU A 689 12.71 -31.46 14.46
C GLU A 689 11.36 -31.38 13.76
N ALA A 690 11.05 -30.27 13.08
CA ALA A 690 9.80 -30.13 12.32
C ALA A 690 9.64 -31.27 11.30
N ARG A 691 10.69 -31.57 10.53
CA ARG A 691 10.66 -32.67 9.54
C ARG A 691 10.44 -34.04 10.16
N ARG A 692 10.95 -34.31 11.37
CA ARG A 692 10.65 -35.55 12.10
C ARG A 692 9.16 -35.66 12.42
N GLN A 693 8.56 -34.57 12.89
CA GLN A 693 7.12 -34.53 13.19
C GLN A 693 6.26 -34.73 11.94
N LEU A 694 6.72 -34.23 10.79
CA LEU A 694 6.05 -34.40 9.51
C LEU A 694 5.93 -35.86 9.08
N MET A 695 6.88 -36.73 9.45
CA MET A 695 6.80 -38.17 9.16
C MET A 695 5.60 -38.85 9.82
N SER A 696 5.09 -38.27 10.91
CA SER A 696 3.91 -38.75 11.64
C SER A 696 2.59 -38.22 11.05
N ILE A 697 2.65 -37.32 10.06
CA ILE A 697 1.49 -36.74 9.38
C ILE A 697 1.31 -37.47 8.03
N THR A 698 0.34 -38.40 7.97
CA THR A 698 0.10 -39.26 6.80
C THR A 698 -0.60 -38.56 5.63
N ALA A 699 -1.12 -37.35 5.83
CA ALA A 699 -1.89 -36.59 4.84
C ALA A 699 -0.98 -35.69 3.98
N ALA A 700 -1.45 -35.23 2.80
CA ALA A 700 -0.67 -34.60 1.73
C ALA A 700 0.31 -33.51 2.20
N SER A 701 1.54 -33.93 2.50
CA SER A 701 2.51 -33.17 3.31
C SER A 701 3.37 -32.19 2.50
N GLY A 702 3.18 -32.11 1.18
CA GLY A 702 4.04 -31.30 0.30
C GLY A 702 4.10 -29.82 0.68
N ALA A 703 2.97 -29.23 1.10
CA ALA A 703 2.92 -27.83 1.52
C ALA A 703 3.64 -27.58 2.84
N LEU A 704 3.46 -28.49 3.81
CA LEU A 704 4.16 -28.43 5.09
C LEU A 704 5.67 -28.69 4.89
N ASP A 705 6.07 -29.65 4.08
CA ASP A 705 7.49 -29.89 3.76
C ASP A 705 8.16 -28.69 3.07
N ALA A 706 7.45 -28.00 2.18
CA ALA A 706 7.95 -26.79 1.55
C ALA A 706 8.11 -25.65 2.57
N LEU A 707 7.12 -25.43 3.43
CA LEU A 707 7.25 -24.45 4.53
C LEU A 707 8.38 -24.81 5.51
N ALA A 708 8.68 -26.10 5.69
CA ALA A 708 9.79 -26.54 6.52
C ALA A 708 11.17 -26.13 5.95
N ARG A 709 11.27 -25.90 4.63
CA ARG A 709 12.49 -25.44 3.96
C ARG A 709 12.70 -23.94 4.04
N THR A 710 11.62 -23.17 4.10
CA THR A 710 11.64 -21.70 4.02
C THR A 710 12.62 -21.05 4.99
N PRO A 711 12.70 -21.40 6.30
CA PRO A 711 13.65 -20.76 7.23
C PRO A 711 15.12 -20.88 6.79
N LEU A 712 15.51 -22.00 6.18
CA LEU A 712 16.89 -22.21 5.72
C LEU A 712 17.16 -21.50 4.40
N GLU A 713 16.19 -21.43 3.49
CA GLU A 713 16.31 -20.66 2.24
C GLU A 713 16.49 -19.18 2.53
N LEU A 714 15.75 -18.65 3.50
CA LEU A 714 15.82 -17.27 3.97
C LEU A 714 17.20 -16.83 4.47
N VAL A 715 18.00 -17.76 5.00
CA VAL A 715 19.36 -17.48 5.51
C VAL A 715 20.48 -17.85 4.54
N ARG A 716 20.19 -18.56 3.43
CA ARG A 716 21.20 -18.94 2.43
C ARG A 716 21.64 -17.77 1.55
N GLU A 717 20.69 -16.98 1.04
CA GLU A 717 21.01 -15.83 0.17
C GLU A 717 21.91 -14.78 0.84
N PRO A 718 21.67 -14.35 2.10
CA PRO A 718 22.46 -13.29 2.72
C PRO A 718 23.87 -13.75 3.13
N VAL A 719 24.03 -15.03 3.46
CA VAL A 719 25.30 -15.59 3.95
C VAL A 719 26.28 -15.84 2.79
N GLY A 720 25.79 -16.18 1.60
CA GLY A 720 26.63 -16.35 0.40
C GLY A 720 27.23 -15.04 -0.16
N GLN A 721 26.71 -13.87 0.26
CA GLN A 721 27.24 -12.56 -0.13
C GLN A 721 28.28 -12.01 0.86
N THR A 722 28.40 -12.62 2.04
CA THR A 722 29.30 -12.20 3.14
C THR A 722 30.51 -13.13 3.32
N SER A 723 30.57 -14.23 2.54
CA SER A 723 31.66 -15.21 2.51
C SER A 723 32.75 -14.91 1.50
#